data_AF-A0A1J3FVI9-F1
#
_entry.id   AF-A0A1J3FVI9-F1
#
_cell.length_a   1.000
_cell.length_b   1.000
_cell.length_c   1.000
_cell.angle_alpha   90.00
_cell.angle_beta   90.00
_cell.angle_gamma   90.00
#
_symmetry.space_group_name_H-M   'P 1'
#
loop_
_entity.id
_entity.type
_entity.pdbx_description
1 polymer ?
#
loop_
_entity_poly.entity_id
_entity_poly.type
_entity_poly.pdbx_seq_one_letter_code
_entity_poly.pdbx_strand_id
1 'polypeptide(L)'
;ARKPPDLCNRVCGGINIPFPFGIGGKDCYLNPWYEVLCNGNSVPFLSRINRELVNISLPNPNEYSYGAVHIKGPLTSSGCSTQPLTPPPLNVAGQGSPFFFTDKNQLVAVGCNARAVMTDIKSQIIGCQSSCDKRNSSSQEIRNKICQTRIPEGQPQVIGVNLEIPEGTNTTERECRVAFLTSEKYSQSNVTEPEEFHADGYAVVELGWYFDSSDSRILNPKGCKNVSDTSQDGGYSVETSCICSYGYFSGFSYRNCYCNSMGYAGNPFLPSGCVDIDECKLEEGRRRCKDQSCVNRPGWFECEPKKPEHLKPVVQGALIGSALLLFAFGIFGLYKFVKKRRRIIRMRKLFRRNGGMLLKQQLTRKEGNVEMSRIFSSSELEKATDNFNKNRVLGQGGQGTVYKGMLVDGKIVAVKRSKVVDEDRVEEFINEVIVLAQINHRNIVKLLGCCLETEVPVLVYEFVPNGDLCKRLHDDESDDYTMTWAVRLHIAVEIAEALSYLHSAASFPIYHRDIKTTNILLDEKYRVKVSDFGTSRSVTIDQTHLTTQVAGTFGYVDPEYFQSSKFTEKSDVYSFGVVLVELLTGEKPSSRARSEENRGFAAHFVETVKKNRVLDIVDVRIKDECNMDQVMAVAKLATRCLNRKGKKRPNMREVSIELERIRSSPYDSDIQIDGDNDEEEDQAMELNIDETWDVGMTAPASMFNNHASPRSDVEPLVPLRTW
;
A
#
# COMPACT_ATOMS: atom_id res chain seq x y z
N ALA A 1 31.17 -58.97 26.29
CA ALA A 1 31.42 -57.69 25.59
C ALA A 1 32.35 -56.87 26.47
N ARG A 2 33.41 -56.27 25.91
CA ARG A 2 34.30 -55.36 26.68
C ARG A 2 33.46 -54.22 27.28
N LYS A 3 33.82 -53.74 28.47
CA LYS A 3 33.29 -52.44 28.95
C LYS A 3 33.58 -51.39 27.88
N PRO A 4 32.61 -50.50 27.55
CA PRO A 4 32.89 -49.35 26.70
C PRO A 4 34.13 -48.61 27.22
N PRO A 5 35.05 -48.19 26.33
CA PRO A 5 36.26 -47.48 26.74
C PRO A 5 35.98 -46.28 27.66
N ASP A 6 34.79 -45.68 27.55
CA ASP A 6 34.35 -44.51 28.31
C ASP A 6 34.04 -44.80 29.79
N LEU A 7 33.93 -46.07 30.18
CA LEU A 7 33.66 -46.51 31.57
C LEU A 7 34.93 -46.88 32.36
N CYS A 8 36.10 -46.71 31.76
CA CYS A 8 37.39 -46.94 32.41
C CYS A 8 37.87 -45.68 33.13
N ASN A 9 38.64 -45.84 34.22
CA ASN A 9 39.32 -44.69 34.81
C ASN A 9 40.36 -44.14 33.82
N ARG A 10 40.29 -42.84 33.55
CA ARG A 10 41.12 -42.14 32.56
C ARG A 10 42.07 -41.12 33.20
N VAL A 11 42.06 -40.96 34.53
CA VAL A 11 42.93 -39.98 35.20
C VAL A 11 43.79 -40.68 36.23
N CYS A 12 45.09 -40.42 36.19
CA CYS A 12 46.05 -40.88 37.18
C CYS A 12 47.10 -39.79 37.42
N GLY A 13 47.43 -39.48 38.67
CA GLY A 13 48.49 -38.53 39.00
C GLY A 13 48.35 -37.13 38.36
N GLY A 14 47.12 -36.69 38.08
CA GLY A 14 46.85 -35.39 37.44
C GLY A 14 46.93 -35.37 35.91
N ILE A 15 47.24 -36.50 35.25
CA ILE A 15 47.28 -36.59 33.79
C ILE A 15 46.13 -37.42 33.23
N ASN A 16 45.70 -37.08 32.02
CA ASN A 16 44.68 -37.81 31.28
C ASN A 16 45.33 -38.98 30.50
N ILE A 17 44.72 -40.16 30.57
CA ILE A 17 45.18 -41.41 29.97
C ILE A 17 44.20 -41.80 28.85
N PRO A 18 44.37 -41.23 27.64
CA PRO A 18 43.47 -41.48 26.52
C PRO A 18 43.65 -42.90 25.98
N PHE A 19 42.58 -43.50 25.48
CA PHE A 19 42.67 -44.73 24.68
C PHE A 19 43.59 -44.48 23.46
N PRO A 20 44.53 -45.37 23.08
CA PRO A 20 44.64 -46.79 23.43
C PRO A 20 45.22 -47.12 24.82
N PHE A 21 45.74 -46.13 25.55
CA PHE A 21 46.22 -46.31 26.92
C PHE A 21 45.07 -46.51 27.89
N GLY A 22 45.33 -47.16 29.03
CA GLY A 22 44.29 -47.36 30.02
C GLY A 22 44.80 -47.96 31.32
N ILE A 23 43.99 -47.79 32.37
CA ILE A 23 44.28 -48.23 33.74
C ILE A 23 43.35 -49.41 34.08
N GLY A 24 43.88 -50.43 34.75
CA GLY A 24 43.09 -51.53 35.31
C GLY A 24 42.93 -52.73 34.38
N GLY A 25 41.69 -53.22 34.19
CA GLY A 25 41.42 -54.49 33.50
C GLY A 25 41.73 -54.46 31.99
N LYS A 26 41.95 -55.65 31.40
CA LYS A 26 42.32 -55.90 29.97
C LYS A 26 41.38 -55.30 28.90
N ASP A 27 40.30 -54.65 29.32
CA ASP A 27 39.31 -54.00 28.45
C ASP A 27 39.50 -52.47 28.36
N CYS A 28 40.38 -51.89 29.20
CA CYS A 28 40.58 -50.44 29.28
C CYS A 28 41.74 -49.91 28.43
N TYR A 29 42.67 -50.78 28.07
CA TYR A 29 43.80 -50.51 27.17
C TYR A 29 43.80 -51.48 25.99
N LEU A 30 44.49 -51.12 24.91
CA LEU A 30 44.52 -51.90 23.66
C LEU A 30 45.25 -53.24 23.82
N ASN A 31 46.50 -53.19 24.27
CA ASN A 31 47.35 -54.35 24.52
C ASN A 31 48.30 -54.05 25.71
N PRO A 32 49.05 -55.03 26.25
CA PRO A 32 49.89 -54.81 27.43
C PRO A 32 50.97 -53.73 27.30
N TRP A 33 51.35 -53.30 26.09
CA TRP A 33 52.26 -52.16 25.91
C TRP A 33 51.59 -50.81 26.24
N TYR A 34 50.27 -50.73 26.15
CA TYR A 34 49.45 -49.56 26.46
C TYR A 34 48.91 -49.54 27.90
N GLU A 35 49.26 -50.53 28.71
CA GLU A 35 48.83 -50.60 30.10
C GLU A 35 49.55 -49.55 30.95
N VAL A 36 48.76 -48.73 31.63
CA VAL A 36 49.24 -47.77 32.62
C VAL A 36 48.91 -48.30 34.01
N LEU A 37 49.94 -48.53 34.81
CA LEU A 37 49.81 -48.90 36.21
C LEU A 37 49.61 -47.62 37.03
N CYS A 38 48.53 -47.59 37.80
CA CYS A 38 48.17 -46.48 38.67
C CYS A 38 47.75 -47.06 40.02
N ASN A 39 48.53 -46.83 41.08
CA ASN A 39 48.26 -47.38 42.40
C ASN A 39 47.62 -46.29 43.27
N GLY A 40 46.29 -46.17 43.24
CA GLY A 40 45.56 -45.04 43.84
C GLY A 40 45.69 -43.74 43.02
N ASN A 41 45.50 -42.57 43.64
CA ASN A 41 45.64 -41.26 42.97
C ASN A 41 47.10 -40.83 42.70
N SER A 42 48.06 -41.75 42.76
CA SER A 42 49.49 -41.43 42.71
C SER A 42 50.18 -42.05 41.49
N VAL A 43 51.08 -41.25 40.92
CA VAL A 43 52.10 -41.47 39.88
C VAL A 43 51.83 -42.59 38.84
N PRO A 44 51.58 -42.25 37.56
CA PRO A 44 51.33 -43.22 36.50
C PRO A 44 52.62 -43.82 35.94
N PHE A 45 52.63 -45.13 35.69
CA PHE A 45 53.76 -45.85 35.08
C PHE A 45 53.33 -46.65 33.85
N LEU A 46 54.16 -46.63 32.79
CA LEU A 46 53.99 -47.55 31.67
C LEU A 46 54.46 -48.95 32.08
N SER A 47 53.54 -49.92 32.08
CA SER A 47 53.77 -51.28 32.62
C SER A 47 54.99 -51.97 32.01
N ARG A 48 55.11 -51.97 30.67
CA ARG A 48 56.18 -52.69 29.94
C ARG A 48 57.51 -51.94 29.87
N ILE A 49 57.47 -50.61 29.82
CA ILE A 49 58.69 -49.76 29.79
C ILE A 49 59.23 -49.56 31.21
N ASN A 50 58.37 -49.74 32.21
CA ASN A 50 58.66 -49.54 33.63
C ASN A 50 59.24 -48.15 33.91
N ARG A 51 58.56 -47.11 33.41
CA ARG A 51 58.92 -45.70 33.60
C ARG A 51 57.70 -44.85 33.91
N GLU A 52 57.92 -43.83 34.72
CA GLU A 52 56.89 -42.86 35.08
C GLU A 52 56.49 -42.04 33.85
N LEU A 53 55.18 -41.86 33.70
CA LEU A 53 54.55 -41.16 32.61
C LEU A 53 54.36 -39.69 32.98
N VAL A 54 54.85 -38.79 32.13
CA VAL A 54 54.73 -37.34 32.29
C VAL A 54 53.50 -36.82 31.53
N ASN A 55 53.31 -37.23 30.28
CA ASN A 55 52.18 -36.81 29.46
C ASN A 55 51.95 -37.77 28.28
N ILE A 56 50.71 -37.83 27.77
CA ILE A 56 50.35 -38.54 26.55
C ILE A 56 49.66 -37.57 25.59
N SER A 57 50.15 -37.47 24.37
CA SER A 57 49.48 -36.80 23.26
C SER A 57 49.00 -37.80 22.22
N LEU A 58 47.81 -37.53 21.67
CA LEU A 58 47.27 -38.23 20.52
C LEU A 58 47.92 -37.71 19.23
N PRO A 59 47.92 -38.50 18.13
CA PRO A 59 48.43 -38.05 16.84
C PRO A 59 47.77 -36.75 16.37
N ASN A 60 48.56 -35.83 15.82
CA ASN A 60 48.11 -34.51 15.38
C ASN A 60 48.67 -34.19 13.98
N PRO A 61 47.83 -33.81 12.99
CA PRO A 61 48.29 -33.54 11.63
C PRO A 61 49.33 -32.41 11.51
N ASN A 62 49.33 -31.46 12.45
CA ASN A 62 50.17 -30.27 12.36
C ASN A 62 51.59 -30.48 12.91
N GLU A 63 51.81 -31.51 13.72
CA GLU A 63 53.13 -31.82 14.28
C GLU A 63 53.72 -33.07 13.60
N TYR A 64 53.16 -34.25 13.87
CA TYR A 64 53.64 -35.52 13.35
C TYR A 64 52.50 -36.54 13.25
N SER A 65 52.62 -37.51 12.34
CA SER A 65 51.60 -38.54 12.11
C SER A 65 51.50 -39.58 13.23
N TYR A 66 52.39 -39.58 14.23
CA TYR A 66 52.37 -40.48 15.39
C TYR A 66 51.85 -39.79 16.65
N GLY A 67 51.40 -40.55 17.64
CA GLY A 67 51.14 -40.02 18.97
C GLY A 67 52.43 -39.97 19.79
N ALA A 68 52.54 -39.07 20.76
CA ALA A 68 53.75 -38.97 21.58
C ALA A 68 53.45 -39.24 23.06
N VAL A 69 54.44 -39.80 23.75
CA VAL A 69 54.38 -40.15 25.17
C VAL A 69 55.65 -39.64 25.82
N HIS A 70 55.51 -38.76 26.80
CA HIS A 70 56.63 -38.23 27.56
C HIS A 70 56.81 -39.05 28.82
N ILE A 71 58.01 -39.56 29.06
CA ILE A 71 58.35 -40.35 30.25
C ILE A 71 59.53 -39.73 30.98
N LYS A 72 59.64 -40.06 32.27
CA LYS A 72 60.85 -39.77 33.04
C LYS A 72 61.96 -40.72 32.61
N GLY A 73 62.90 -40.16 31.85
CA GLY A 73 64.10 -40.81 31.38
C GLY A 73 65.20 -40.84 32.46
N PRO A 74 66.09 -41.83 32.36
CA PRO A 74 67.23 -41.94 33.27
C PRO A 74 68.27 -40.83 33.04
N LEU A 75 68.93 -40.41 34.12
CA LEU A 75 70.04 -39.47 34.09
C LEU A 75 71.31 -40.14 34.63
N THR A 76 72.39 -40.04 33.86
CA THR A 76 73.71 -40.57 34.23
C THR A 76 74.55 -39.43 34.79
N SER A 77 75.15 -39.62 35.97
CA SER A 77 75.95 -38.58 36.63
C SER A 77 77.31 -39.08 37.09
N SER A 78 78.30 -38.18 37.08
CA SER A 78 79.65 -38.43 37.56
C SER A 78 80.16 -37.19 38.30
N GLY A 79 80.80 -37.37 39.45
CA GLY A 79 81.31 -36.28 40.29
C GLY A 79 80.25 -35.56 41.15
N CYS A 80 78.95 -35.78 40.91
CA CYS A 80 77.84 -35.13 41.63
C CYS A 80 77.46 -35.80 42.96
N SER A 81 77.86 -37.07 43.18
CA SER A 81 77.61 -37.84 44.41
C SER A 81 78.77 -38.81 44.69
N THR A 82 78.81 -39.44 45.87
CA THR A 82 79.87 -40.37 46.28
C THR A 82 79.95 -41.65 45.44
N GLN A 83 78.88 -41.99 44.72
CA GLN A 83 78.86 -43.11 43.76
C GLN A 83 78.35 -42.61 42.40
N PRO A 84 79.02 -42.97 41.28
CA PRO A 84 78.51 -42.68 39.95
C PRO A 84 77.20 -43.44 39.73
N LEU A 85 76.19 -42.76 39.18
CA LEU A 85 74.89 -43.36 38.86
C LEU A 85 74.86 -43.66 37.37
N THR A 86 74.90 -44.95 37.02
CA THR A 86 74.65 -45.43 35.65
C THR A 86 73.36 -46.24 35.64
N PRO A 87 72.21 -45.61 35.31
CA PRO A 87 70.92 -46.28 35.28
C PRO A 87 70.84 -47.33 34.16
N PRO A 88 69.98 -48.36 34.29
CA PRO A 88 69.80 -49.38 33.26
C PRO A 88 69.27 -48.74 31.96
N PRO A 89 69.64 -49.29 30.79
CA PRO A 89 69.25 -48.74 29.51
C PRO A 89 67.72 -48.74 29.36
N LEU A 90 67.21 -47.72 28.68
CA LEU A 90 65.80 -47.59 28.39
C LEU A 90 65.45 -48.52 27.22
N ASN A 91 64.68 -49.57 27.52
CA ASN A 91 64.29 -50.58 26.54
C ASN A 91 62.86 -50.34 26.04
N VAL A 92 62.73 -49.95 24.77
CA VAL A 92 61.45 -49.91 24.06
C VAL A 92 61.37 -50.94 22.94
N ALA A 93 62.39 -51.81 22.82
CA ALA A 93 62.46 -52.87 21.83
C ALA A 93 61.67 -54.12 22.27
N GLY A 94 61.00 -54.75 21.32
CA GLY A 94 60.24 -55.98 21.55
C GLY A 94 59.26 -56.24 20.41
N GLN A 95 58.91 -57.51 20.18
CA GLN A 95 57.92 -57.86 19.16
C GLN A 95 56.57 -57.23 19.51
N GLY A 96 56.01 -56.45 18.58
CA GLY A 96 54.75 -55.73 18.79
C GLY A 96 54.84 -54.51 19.71
N SER A 97 56.05 -54.01 20.02
CA SER A 97 56.20 -52.72 20.71
C SER A 97 55.72 -51.58 19.80
N PRO A 98 54.76 -50.75 20.24
CA PRO A 98 54.31 -49.62 19.44
C PRO A 98 55.24 -48.41 19.54
N PHE A 99 56.25 -48.44 20.44
CA PHE A 99 57.04 -47.28 20.82
C PHE A 99 58.37 -47.19 20.06
N PHE A 100 58.79 -45.96 19.78
CA PHE A 100 60.11 -45.64 19.24
C PHE A 100 60.59 -44.28 19.75
N PHE A 101 61.89 -44.04 19.71
CA PHE A 101 62.44 -42.72 20.07
C PHE A 101 62.24 -41.72 18.93
N THR A 102 61.72 -40.54 19.26
CA THR A 102 61.49 -39.46 18.29
C THR A 102 62.77 -38.66 18.03
N ASP A 103 62.79 -37.96 16.89
CA ASP A 103 63.83 -37.02 16.45
C ASP A 103 63.99 -35.80 17.38
N LYS A 104 62.96 -35.52 18.19
CA LYS A 104 63.01 -34.46 19.21
C LYS A 104 63.98 -34.77 20.32
N ASN A 105 64.25 -36.05 20.58
CA ASN A 105 65.19 -36.42 21.63
C ASN A 105 66.62 -36.11 21.20
N GLN A 106 67.37 -35.51 22.10
CA GLN A 106 68.77 -35.22 21.95
C GLN A 106 69.54 -35.81 23.11
N LEU A 107 70.70 -36.37 22.79
CA LEU A 107 71.68 -36.72 23.80
C LEU A 107 72.33 -35.43 24.28
N VAL A 108 72.15 -35.13 25.55
CA VAL A 108 72.67 -33.91 26.19
C VAL A 108 73.73 -34.29 27.21
N ALA A 109 74.85 -33.57 27.20
CA ALA A 109 75.89 -33.61 28.22
C ALA A 109 76.05 -32.20 28.81
N VAL A 110 76.02 -32.08 30.14
CA VAL A 110 76.22 -30.81 30.86
C VAL A 110 77.36 -30.97 31.85
N GLY A 111 78.23 -29.97 31.91
CA GLY A 111 79.43 -29.92 32.74
C GLY A 111 80.68 -29.71 31.88
N CYS A 112 81.79 -29.32 32.51
CA CYS A 112 83.04 -29.11 31.77
C CYS A 112 83.72 -30.43 31.40
N ASN A 113 84.15 -30.52 30.13
CA ASN A 113 84.78 -31.72 29.55
C ASN A 113 83.92 -32.98 29.68
N ALA A 114 82.59 -32.83 29.66
CA ALA A 114 81.65 -33.93 29.75
C ALA A 114 81.47 -34.58 28.37
N ARG A 115 81.91 -35.83 28.23
CA ARG A 115 81.70 -36.64 27.02
C ARG A 115 80.60 -37.67 27.28
N ALA A 116 79.43 -37.45 26.68
CA ALA A 116 78.35 -38.41 26.69
C ALA A 116 78.44 -39.32 25.48
N VAL A 117 78.27 -40.63 25.69
CA VAL A 117 78.23 -41.64 24.64
C VAL A 117 77.01 -42.51 24.85
N MET A 118 76.27 -42.75 23.77
CA MET A 118 75.11 -43.62 23.77
C MET A 118 75.53 -45.08 23.53
N THR A 119 75.05 -45.99 24.37
CA THR A 119 75.36 -47.42 24.35
C THR A 119 74.15 -48.27 23.95
N ASP A 120 74.39 -49.52 23.56
CA ASP A 120 73.37 -50.52 23.23
C ASP A 120 72.53 -50.25 21.96
N ILE A 121 72.98 -49.32 21.11
CA ILE A 121 72.40 -49.03 19.78
C ILE A 121 72.86 -50.07 18.75
N LYS A 122 71.98 -50.47 17.83
CA LYS A 122 72.35 -51.24 16.64
C LYS A 122 73.16 -50.35 15.67
N SER A 123 74.46 -50.64 15.55
CA SER A 123 75.33 -50.23 14.42
C SER A 123 75.88 -48.79 14.39
N GLN A 124 75.71 -47.95 15.42
CA GLN A 124 76.32 -46.61 15.49
C GLN A 124 76.75 -46.24 16.92
N ILE A 125 77.91 -45.60 17.08
CA ILE A 125 78.31 -44.91 18.33
C ILE A 125 77.99 -43.43 18.12
N ILE A 126 77.06 -42.91 18.91
CA ILE A 126 76.71 -41.49 18.90
C ILE A 126 77.12 -40.90 20.22
N GLY A 127 77.90 -39.83 20.14
CA GLY A 127 78.44 -39.17 21.30
C GLY A 127 78.66 -37.71 21.04
N CYS A 128 78.88 -37.00 22.13
CA CYS A 128 78.90 -35.56 22.16
C CYS A 128 79.77 -35.13 23.34
N GLN A 129 80.61 -34.12 23.15
CA GLN A 129 81.54 -33.63 24.17
C GLN A 129 81.44 -32.12 24.32
N SER A 130 81.29 -31.64 25.56
CA SER A 130 81.46 -30.23 25.92
C SER A 130 82.94 -29.91 26.16
N SER A 131 83.35 -28.66 25.94
CA SER A 131 84.71 -28.19 26.22
C SER A 131 84.67 -26.80 26.84
N CYS A 132 85.35 -26.63 27.97
CA CYS A 132 85.46 -25.37 28.68
C CYS A 132 86.87 -24.81 28.57
N ASP A 133 87.18 -24.12 27.47
CA ASP A 133 88.46 -23.42 27.32
C ASP A 133 88.45 -22.10 28.09
N LYS A 134 89.26 -21.99 29.15
CA LYS A 134 89.57 -20.71 29.79
C LYS A 134 90.54 -19.92 28.90
N ARG A 135 90.04 -19.16 27.91
CA ARG A 135 90.89 -18.20 27.18
C ARG A 135 91.03 -16.89 27.96
N ASN A 136 92.29 -16.42 28.07
CA ASN A 136 92.73 -15.17 28.72
C ASN A 136 92.21 -13.90 28.04
N SER A 137 90.90 -13.63 28.08
CA SER A 137 90.34 -12.31 27.79
C SER A 137 89.27 -11.97 28.82
N SER A 138 89.32 -10.73 29.31
CA SER A 138 88.61 -10.15 30.46
C SER A 138 87.07 -10.06 30.36
N SER A 139 86.41 -11.06 29.79
CA SER A 139 84.96 -11.29 29.88
C SER A 139 84.74 -12.74 30.30
N GLN A 140 84.46 -12.98 31.59
CA GLN A 140 84.10 -14.29 32.13
C GLN A 140 82.73 -14.73 31.59
N GLU A 141 82.69 -15.22 30.36
CA GLU A 141 81.68 -16.18 29.94
C GLU A 141 82.42 -17.46 29.58
N ILE A 142 82.30 -18.49 30.44
CA ILE A 142 82.69 -19.85 30.07
C ILE A 142 81.74 -20.28 28.95
N ARG A 143 82.22 -20.24 27.70
CA ARG A 143 81.45 -20.71 26.55
C ARG A 143 81.53 -22.25 26.47
N ASN A 144 80.39 -22.89 26.21
CA ASN A 144 80.21 -24.30 25.84
C ASN A 144 80.24 -25.35 26.99
N LYS A 145 79.59 -25.08 28.14
CA LYS A 145 79.34 -26.07 29.21
C LYS A 145 78.35 -27.19 28.85
N ILE A 146 77.69 -27.09 27.69
CA ILE A 146 76.68 -28.04 27.22
C ILE A 146 77.09 -28.58 25.85
N CYS A 147 76.81 -29.85 25.62
CA CYS A 147 76.86 -30.46 24.31
C CYS A 147 75.56 -31.20 24.03
N GLN A 148 75.11 -31.17 22.77
CA GLN A 148 73.89 -31.83 22.33
C GLN A 148 74.14 -32.50 20.98
N THR A 149 73.62 -33.70 20.78
CA THR A 149 73.60 -34.36 19.47
C THR A 149 72.29 -35.09 19.23
N ARG A 150 71.90 -35.22 17.96
CA ARG A 150 70.66 -35.92 17.58
C ARG A 150 70.87 -37.42 17.62
N ILE A 151 69.78 -38.14 17.86
CA ILE A 151 69.77 -39.61 17.89
C ILE A 151 69.25 -40.18 16.56
N PRO A 152 69.53 -41.45 16.23
CA PRO A 152 68.97 -42.10 15.06
C PRO A 152 67.46 -42.32 15.25
N GLU A 153 66.70 -42.05 14.20
CA GLU A 153 65.24 -42.12 14.22
C GLU A 153 64.72 -43.49 13.76
N GLY A 154 63.46 -43.79 14.12
CA GLY A 154 62.61 -44.66 13.30
C GLY A 154 62.67 -46.16 13.54
N GLN A 155 63.28 -46.66 14.62
CA GLN A 155 63.14 -48.07 15.04
C GLN A 155 63.09 -48.24 16.56
N PRO A 156 62.38 -49.26 17.10
CA PRO A 156 62.42 -49.59 18.52
C PRO A 156 63.83 -50.08 18.88
N GLN A 157 64.45 -49.40 19.84
CA GLN A 157 65.84 -49.62 20.22
C GLN A 157 65.98 -49.67 21.74
N VAL A 158 67.11 -50.19 22.20
CA VAL A 158 67.52 -50.11 23.60
C VAL A 158 68.57 -49.00 23.65
N ILE A 159 68.37 -47.99 24.50
CA ILE A 159 69.29 -46.85 24.58
C ILE A 159 69.84 -46.74 26.00
N GLY A 160 71.14 -46.93 26.15
CA GLY A 160 71.90 -46.55 27.33
C GLY A 160 72.63 -45.22 27.11
N VAL A 161 72.84 -44.45 28.18
CA VAL A 161 73.66 -43.23 28.15
C VAL A 161 74.77 -43.37 29.16
N ASN A 162 76.01 -43.28 28.69
CA ASN A 162 77.19 -43.34 29.53
C ASN A 162 78.01 -42.05 29.47
N LEU A 163 78.72 -41.75 30.56
CA LEU A 163 79.67 -40.65 30.63
C LEU A 163 81.08 -41.22 30.53
N GLU A 164 81.80 -40.85 29.48
CA GLU A 164 83.22 -41.16 29.33
C GLU A 164 84.05 -39.99 29.87
N ILE A 165 85.14 -40.31 30.56
CA ILE A 165 86.10 -39.31 31.04
C ILE A 165 87.27 -39.28 30.03
N PRO A 166 87.53 -38.14 29.35
CA PRO A 166 88.66 -38.04 28.42
C PRO A 166 90.01 -38.23 29.13
N GLU A 167 90.85 -39.12 28.59
CA GLU A 167 92.22 -39.35 29.08
C GLU A 167 93.06 -38.05 28.97
N GLY A 168 93.74 -37.68 30.06
CA GLY A 168 94.59 -36.48 30.13
C GLY A 168 94.00 -35.27 30.86
N THR A 169 92.78 -35.38 31.41
CA THR A 169 92.23 -34.38 32.34
C THR A 169 92.76 -34.64 33.76
N ASN A 170 93.47 -33.68 34.37
CA ASN A 170 93.96 -33.77 35.75
C ASN A 170 92.78 -33.82 36.73
N THR A 171 92.43 -35.02 37.18
CA THR A 171 91.30 -35.37 38.05
C THR A 171 91.49 -34.98 39.51
N THR A 172 91.72 -33.69 39.79
CA THR A 172 91.79 -33.17 41.17
C THR A 172 90.60 -32.28 41.56
N GLU A 173 89.75 -31.86 40.63
CA GLU A 173 88.48 -31.19 40.91
C GLU A 173 87.31 -32.14 40.62
N ARG A 174 86.49 -32.44 41.64
CA ARG A 174 85.23 -33.21 41.48
C ARG A 174 84.17 -32.31 40.85
N GLU A 175 84.34 -32.01 39.57
CA GLU A 175 83.33 -31.29 38.80
C GLU A 175 82.15 -32.23 38.47
N CYS A 176 80.93 -31.82 38.81
CA CYS A 176 79.71 -32.55 38.50
C CYS A 176 79.48 -32.55 36.98
N ARG A 177 79.18 -33.72 36.43
CA ARG A 177 78.85 -33.93 35.02
C ARG A 177 77.62 -34.80 34.93
N VAL A 178 76.71 -34.43 34.03
CA VAL A 178 75.49 -35.18 33.79
C VAL A 178 75.31 -35.44 32.30
N ALA A 179 74.78 -36.61 31.96
CA ALA A 179 74.36 -36.94 30.62
C ALA A 179 73.01 -37.64 30.64
N PHE A 180 72.15 -37.26 29.72
CA PHE A 180 70.81 -37.79 29.65
C PHE A 180 70.23 -37.61 28.25
N LEU A 181 69.16 -38.37 27.97
CA LEU A 181 68.35 -38.18 26.79
C LEU A 181 67.18 -37.28 27.16
N THR A 182 66.88 -36.28 26.33
CA THR A 182 65.76 -35.38 26.59
C THR A 182 65.13 -34.86 25.30
N SER A 183 63.82 -34.65 25.31
CA SER A 183 63.10 -33.93 24.27
C SER A 183 63.07 -32.41 24.52
N GLU A 184 63.52 -31.96 25.70
CA GLU A 184 63.61 -30.54 26.02
C GLU A 184 64.77 -29.87 25.28
N LYS A 185 64.55 -28.64 24.81
CA LYS A 185 65.55 -27.86 24.10
C LYS A 185 66.25 -26.93 25.06
N TYR A 186 67.55 -27.14 25.29
CA TYR A 186 68.38 -26.22 26.07
C TYR A 186 69.19 -25.33 25.12
N SER A 187 69.13 -24.02 25.32
CA SER A 187 70.05 -23.08 24.68
C SER A 187 71.24 -22.83 25.60
N GLN A 188 72.35 -22.40 25.02
CA GLN A 188 73.56 -22.07 25.78
C GLN A 188 73.37 -20.95 26.82
N SER A 189 72.34 -20.11 26.65
CA SER A 189 71.95 -19.05 27.58
C SER A 189 71.09 -19.52 28.75
N ASN A 190 70.49 -20.71 28.68
CA ASN A 190 69.44 -21.19 29.59
C ASN A 190 69.85 -22.46 30.36
N VAL A 191 71.10 -22.91 30.24
CA VAL A 191 71.58 -24.11 30.94
C VAL A 191 71.93 -23.74 32.38
N THR A 192 71.30 -24.44 33.33
CA THR A 192 71.62 -24.36 34.76
C THR A 192 72.88 -25.16 35.09
N GLU A 193 73.40 -25.03 36.31
CA GLU A 193 74.57 -25.81 36.72
C GLU A 193 74.24 -27.32 36.76
N PRO A 194 75.20 -28.22 36.45
CA PRO A 194 74.96 -29.66 36.33
C PRO A 194 74.39 -30.31 37.60
N GLU A 195 74.61 -29.70 38.78
CA GLU A 195 74.04 -30.10 40.05
C GLU A 195 72.52 -29.96 40.10
N GLU A 196 71.94 -28.98 39.39
CA GLU A 196 70.49 -28.78 39.35
C GLU A 196 69.81 -29.88 38.54
N PHE A 197 70.35 -30.22 37.38
CA PHE A 197 69.88 -31.38 36.60
C PHE A 197 69.99 -32.69 37.39
N HIS A 198 71.05 -32.84 38.19
CA HIS A 198 71.19 -34.00 39.08
C HIS A 198 70.14 -33.99 40.21
N ALA A 199 69.80 -32.81 40.76
CA ALA A 199 68.79 -32.65 41.80
C ALA A 199 67.37 -32.95 41.29
N ASP A 200 67.06 -32.61 40.03
CA ASP A 200 65.78 -32.93 39.37
C ASP A 200 65.57 -34.46 39.24
N GLY A 201 66.67 -35.22 39.09
CA GLY A 201 66.69 -36.67 39.18
C GLY A 201 66.16 -37.43 37.96
N TYR A 202 65.63 -36.73 36.95
CA TYR A 202 65.19 -37.31 35.67
C TYR A 202 65.27 -36.28 34.54
N ALA A 203 65.22 -36.77 33.30
CA ALA A 203 65.04 -35.95 32.12
C ALA A 203 63.80 -36.39 31.35
N VAL A 204 63.08 -35.50 30.68
CA VAL A 204 61.87 -35.87 29.94
C VAL A 204 62.25 -36.46 28.57
N VAL A 205 61.89 -37.71 28.32
CA VAL A 205 62.11 -38.39 27.03
C VAL A 205 60.79 -38.55 26.29
N GLU A 206 60.76 -38.18 25.01
CA GLU A 206 59.59 -38.34 24.14
C GLU A 206 59.67 -39.66 23.36
N LEU A 207 58.66 -40.52 23.52
CA LEU A 207 58.49 -41.73 22.72
C LEU A 207 57.32 -41.52 21.75
N GLY A 208 57.57 -41.76 20.48
CA GLY A 208 56.52 -41.87 19.47
C GLY A 208 55.83 -43.22 19.61
N TRP A 209 54.52 -43.28 19.37
CA TRP A 209 53.75 -44.52 19.41
C TRP A 209 52.75 -44.60 18.26
N TYR A 210 52.46 -45.84 17.84
CA TYR A 210 51.50 -46.13 16.78
C TYR A 210 50.40 -47.08 17.23
N PHE A 211 49.13 -46.76 16.91
CA PHE A 211 47.99 -47.60 17.26
C PHE A 211 48.05 -48.94 16.53
N ASP A 212 48.05 -50.04 17.29
CA ASP A 212 48.11 -51.40 16.78
C ASP A 212 46.79 -51.77 16.09
N SER A 213 46.83 -51.98 14.76
CA SER A 213 45.67 -52.33 13.96
C SER A 213 45.45 -53.83 13.82
N SER A 214 46.30 -54.66 14.44
CA SER A 214 46.22 -56.12 14.32
C SER A 214 45.08 -56.74 15.15
N ASP A 215 44.54 -56.01 16.13
CA ASP A 215 43.41 -56.50 16.93
C ASP A 215 42.07 -56.39 16.17
N SER A 216 41.67 -57.49 15.54
CA SER A 216 40.42 -57.63 14.78
C SER A 216 39.14 -57.44 15.61
N ARG A 217 39.24 -57.36 16.95
CA ARG A 217 38.09 -57.19 17.86
C ARG A 217 37.67 -55.73 18.01
N ILE A 218 38.46 -54.79 17.50
CA ILE A 218 38.13 -53.36 17.52
C ILE A 218 37.48 -53.02 16.18
N LEU A 219 36.20 -52.66 16.25
CA LEU A 219 35.48 -52.09 15.12
C LEU A 219 36.29 -50.90 14.61
N ASN A 220 36.66 -50.92 13.33
CA ASN A 220 37.24 -49.76 12.65
C ASN A 220 36.49 -48.50 13.10
N PRO A 221 37.18 -47.41 13.50
CA PRO A 221 36.53 -46.16 13.79
C PRO A 221 35.76 -45.79 12.54
N LYS A 222 34.44 -45.96 12.64
CA LYS A 222 33.53 -45.86 11.52
C LYS A 222 33.56 -44.41 11.06
N GLY A 223 33.82 -44.20 9.77
CA GLY A 223 33.77 -42.87 9.15
C GLY A 223 35.12 -42.16 8.97
N CYS A 224 36.26 -42.73 9.40
CA CYS A 224 37.56 -42.15 9.08
C CYS A 224 37.96 -42.43 7.63
N LYS A 225 38.39 -41.41 6.89
CA LYS A 225 38.88 -41.56 5.50
C LYS A 225 40.33 -42.04 5.47
N ASN A 226 40.65 -42.93 4.54
CA ASN A 226 42.01 -43.44 4.33
C ASN A 226 42.80 -42.50 3.41
N VAL A 227 43.97 -42.05 3.86
CA VAL A 227 44.90 -41.20 3.08
C VAL A 227 45.64 -41.97 1.99
N SER A 228 45.84 -43.28 2.17
CA SER A 228 46.62 -44.12 1.24
C SER A 228 45.90 -44.44 -0.08
N ASP A 229 44.63 -44.07 -0.20
CA ASP A 229 43.78 -44.39 -1.35
C ASP A 229 43.86 -43.27 -2.40
N THR A 230 44.91 -43.27 -3.22
CA THR A 230 45.18 -42.26 -4.26
C THR A 230 44.21 -42.31 -5.45
N SER A 231 43.07 -42.99 -5.32
CA SER A 231 42.06 -43.19 -6.37
C SER A 231 40.90 -42.19 -6.33
N GLN A 232 40.88 -41.26 -5.37
CA GLN A 232 39.91 -40.16 -5.34
C GLN A 232 40.62 -38.81 -5.44
N ASP A 233 40.42 -38.16 -6.58
CA ASP A 233 40.81 -36.79 -6.93
C ASP A 233 40.01 -35.75 -6.11
N GLY A 234 40.06 -35.85 -4.78
CA GLY A 234 39.25 -35.06 -3.87
C GLY A 234 40.05 -34.63 -2.65
N GLY A 235 40.57 -33.41 -2.68
CA GLY A 235 41.17 -32.76 -1.53
C GLY A 235 40.26 -32.85 -0.29
N TYR A 236 40.87 -32.91 0.89
CA TYR A 236 40.17 -33.06 2.16
C TYR A 236 39.04 -32.02 2.29
N SER A 237 37.79 -32.49 2.38
CA SER A 237 36.66 -31.60 2.67
C SER A 237 36.66 -31.25 4.16
N VAL A 238 36.28 -30.02 4.47
CA VAL A 238 36.08 -29.51 5.84
C VAL A 238 35.12 -30.40 6.65
N GLU A 239 34.19 -31.07 5.99
CA GLU A 239 33.22 -31.99 6.58
C GLU A 239 33.80 -33.35 7.02
N THR A 240 35.04 -33.67 6.65
CA THR A 240 35.66 -34.95 7.03
C THR A 240 36.11 -34.87 8.49
N SER A 241 35.45 -35.60 9.40
CA SER A 241 35.72 -35.53 10.84
C SER A 241 37.01 -36.25 11.29
N CYS A 242 37.38 -37.33 10.60
CA CYS A 242 38.51 -38.19 10.97
C CYS A 242 39.29 -38.67 9.73
N ILE A 243 40.62 -38.68 9.84
CA ILE A 243 41.54 -39.09 8.78
C ILE A 243 42.50 -40.14 9.35
N CYS A 244 42.76 -41.20 8.59
CA CYS A 244 43.67 -42.28 8.97
C CYS A 244 44.71 -42.58 7.88
N SER A 245 45.96 -42.79 8.28
CA SER A 245 47.02 -43.39 7.47
C SER A 245 47.33 -44.79 7.97
N TYR A 246 47.72 -45.70 7.08
CA TYR A 246 48.04 -47.09 7.41
C TYR A 246 49.49 -47.38 7.04
N GLY A 247 50.17 -48.12 7.90
CA GLY A 247 51.56 -48.50 7.67
C GLY A 247 51.93 -49.78 8.40
N TYR A 248 53.20 -50.16 8.26
CA TYR A 248 53.78 -51.30 8.94
C TYR A 248 55.03 -50.87 9.69
N PHE A 249 55.13 -51.20 10.98
CA PHE A 249 56.24 -50.81 11.84
C PHE A 249 56.62 -51.97 12.75
N SER A 250 57.91 -52.32 12.78
CA SER A 250 58.48 -53.28 13.74
C SER A 250 57.67 -54.57 13.97
N GLY A 251 57.17 -55.19 12.88
CA GLY A 251 56.51 -56.49 12.95
C GLY A 251 54.98 -56.45 13.05
N PHE A 252 54.34 -55.27 13.18
CA PHE A 252 52.88 -55.14 13.25
C PHE A 252 52.35 -54.03 12.33
N SER A 253 51.11 -54.21 11.87
CA SER A 253 50.39 -53.18 11.11
C SER A 253 49.85 -52.12 12.06
N TYR A 254 50.04 -50.86 11.71
CA TYR A 254 49.57 -49.74 12.50
C TYR A 254 48.69 -48.80 11.71
N ARG A 255 47.92 -48.01 12.46
CA ARG A 255 47.02 -46.98 11.93
C ARG A 255 47.22 -45.66 12.66
N ASN A 256 47.42 -44.61 11.91
CA ASN A 256 47.60 -43.25 12.42
C ASN A 256 46.37 -42.44 12.10
N CYS A 257 45.46 -42.38 13.05
CA CYS A 257 44.25 -41.61 12.94
C CYS A 257 44.33 -40.33 13.77
N TYR A 258 43.79 -39.27 13.23
CA TYR A 258 43.64 -37.98 13.90
C TYR A 258 42.29 -37.36 13.54
N CYS A 259 41.75 -36.55 14.44
CA CYS A 259 40.59 -35.71 14.12
C CYS A 259 41.03 -34.55 13.23
N ASN A 260 40.19 -34.16 12.27
CA ASN A 260 40.52 -33.09 11.35
C ASN A 260 40.68 -31.76 12.11
N SER A 261 41.88 -31.17 12.05
CA SER A 261 42.22 -29.95 12.78
C SER A 261 41.45 -28.70 12.30
N MET A 262 40.70 -28.80 11.20
CA MET A 262 39.89 -27.69 10.66
C MET A 262 38.61 -27.40 11.45
N GLY A 263 38.20 -28.26 12.39
CA GLY A 263 36.99 -28.04 13.19
C GLY A 263 36.54 -29.23 14.03
N TYR A 264 37.38 -30.26 14.21
CA TYR A 264 37.05 -31.44 15.01
C TYR A 264 38.10 -31.67 16.10
N ALA A 265 37.65 -32.07 17.29
CA ALA A 265 38.50 -32.44 18.41
C ALA A 265 38.02 -33.75 19.04
N GLY A 266 38.93 -34.43 19.75
CA GLY A 266 38.63 -35.64 20.49
C GLY A 266 39.59 -36.78 20.18
N ASN A 267 39.11 -38.02 20.35
CA ASN A 267 39.93 -39.21 20.19
C ASN A 267 39.44 -40.08 19.01
N PRO A 268 40.16 -40.13 17.89
CA PRO A 268 39.72 -40.85 16.69
C PRO A 268 39.63 -42.37 16.88
N PHE A 269 40.20 -42.91 17.96
CA PHE A 269 40.20 -44.35 18.24
C PHE A 269 38.99 -44.82 19.05
N LEU A 270 38.05 -43.91 19.37
CA LEU A 270 36.78 -44.21 20.03
C LEU A 270 35.60 -44.16 19.05
N PRO A 271 34.50 -44.91 19.30
CA PRO A 271 33.25 -44.75 18.55
C PRO A 271 32.74 -43.31 18.66
N SER A 272 32.51 -42.64 17.52
CA SER A 272 32.13 -41.21 17.46
C SER A 272 33.13 -40.25 18.14
N GLY A 273 34.40 -40.64 18.22
CA GLY A 273 35.37 -39.94 19.06
C GLY A 273 35.90 -38.62 18.51
N CYS A 274 35.76 -38.33 17.21
CA CYS A 274 35.97 -36.99 16.67
C CYS A 274 34.66 -36.22 16.67
N VAL A 275 34.61 -35.19 17.51
CA VAL A 275 33.43 -34.35 17.74
C VAL A 275 33.67 -32.98 17.12
N ASP A 276 32.63 -32.47 16.48
CA ASP A 276 32.59 -31.12 15.92
C ASP A 276 32.80 -30.06 16.99
N ILE A 277 33.70 -29.11 16.73
CA ILE A 277 33.97 -27.98 17.61
C ILE A 277 32.91 -26.92 17.32
N ASP A 278 32.21 -26.47 18.35
CA ASP A 278 31.30 -25.32 18.21
C ASP A 278 32.11 -24.02 18.20
N GLU A 279 32.61 -23.59 17.04
CA GLU A 279 33.48 -22.40 16.98
C GLU A 279 32.74 -21.11 17.35
N CYS A 280 31.40 -21.10 17.27
CA CYS A 280 30.56 -19.99 17.69
C CYS A 280 30.54 -19.80 19.22
N LYS A 281 30.85 -20.85 20.00
CA LYS A 281 31.03 -20.74 21.46
C LYS A 281 32.42 -20.24 21.85
N LEU A 282 33.40 -20.34 20.96
CA LEU A 282 34.76 -19.85 21.19
C LEU A 282 34.86 -18.34 20.93
N GLU A 283 35.84 -17.69 21.56
CA GLU A 283 36.12 -16.27 21.29
C GLU A 283 36.45 -16.00 19.81
N GLU A 284 37.04 -16.99 19.13
CA GLU A 284 37.45 -16.86 17.74
C GLU A 284 36.25 -16.71 16.79
N GLY A 285 35.19 -17.51 16.95
CA GLY A 285 33.96 -17.36 16.18
C GLY A 285 33.25 -16.04 16.46
N ARG A 286 33.23 -15.59 17.72
CA ARG A 286 32.68 -14.27 18.10
C ARG A 286 33.44 -13.11 17.48
N ARG A 287 34.78 -13.14 17.48
CA ARG A 287 35.60 -12.08 16.85
C ARG A 287 35.46 -12.08 15.33
N ARG A 288 35.42 -13.26 14.69
CA ARG A 288 35.35 -13.37 13.22
C ARG A 288 33.99 -12.93 12.67
N CYS A 289 32.87 -13.28 13.33
CA CYS A 289 31.54 -12.89 12.86
C CYS A 289 31.10 -11.46 13.24
N LYS A 290 31.79 -10.77 14.16
CA LYS A 290 31.48 -9.38 14.57
C LYS A 290 29.97 -9.14 14.78
N ASP A 291 29.34 -8.40 13.86
CA ASP A 291 27.92 -8.00 13.91
C ASP A 291 26.95 -9.00 13.24
N GLN A 292 27.47 -10.07 12.63
CA GLN A 292 26.70 -11.13 11.95
C GLN A 292 26.33 -12.27 12.92
N SER A 293 25.37 -13.12 12.55
CA SER A 293 24.99 -14.29 13.35
C SER A 293 25.91 -15.45 13.02
N CYS A 294 26.62 -15.98 14.02
CA CYS A 294 27.45 -17.17 13.86
C CYS A 294 26.58 -18.43 13.86
N VAL A 295 26.69 -19.26 12.83
CA VAL A 295 26.00 -20.55 12.70
C VAL A 295 27.05 -21.66 12.60
N ASN A 296 27.04 -22.58 13.57
CA ASN A 296 27.96 -23.72 13.59
C ASN A 296 27.56 -24.77 12.54
N ARG A 297 28.50 -25.23 11.73
CA ARG A 297 28.32 -26.30 10.73
C ARG A 297 29.38 -27.40 10.96
N PRO A 298 29.20 -28.61 10.43
CA PRO A 298 30.17 -29.68 10.63
C PRO A 298 31.56 -29.33 10.07
N GLY A 299 32.53 -29.11 10.96
CA GLY A 299 33.92 -28.78 10.70
C GLY A 299 34.22 -27.30 10.45
N TRP A 300 33.23 -26.42 10.53
CA TRP A 300 33.42 -24.97 10.33
C TRP A 300 32.20 -24.15 10.77
N PHE A 301 32.36 -22.83 10.87
CA PHE A 301 31.26 -21.91 11.15
C PHE A 301 31.02 -20.94 9.99
N GLU A 302 29.76 -20.56 9.80
CA GLU A 302 29.35 -19.56 8.81
C GLU A 302 28.83 -18.31 9.50
N CYS A 303 29.28 -17.14 9.05
CA CYS A 303 28.72 -15.86 9.48
C CYS A 303 27.60 -15.50 8.52
N GLU A 304 26.36 -15.75 8.93
CA GLU A 304 25.21 -15.30 8.16
C GLU A 304 24.91 -13.84 8.53
N PRO A 305 24.65 -12.94 7.56
CA PRO A 305 24.17 -11.61 7.88
C PRO A 305 22.99 -11.79 8.82
N LYS A 306 23.00 -11.09 9.96
CA LYS A 306 21.86 -11.10 10.87
C LYS A 306 20.65 -10.81 10.00
N LYS A 307 19.78 -11.82 9.85
CA LYS A 307 18.45 -11.58 9.30
C LYS A 307 17.93 -10.41 10.14
N PRO A 308 17.37 -9.35 9.52
CA PRO A 308 16.65 -8.37 10.31
C PRO A 308 15.74 -9.19 11.20
N GLU A 309 15.76 -8.94 12.51
CA GLU A 309 14.91 -9.68 13.45
C GLU A 309 13.59 -9.89 12.74
N HIS A 310 13.22 -11.15 12.50
CA HIS A 310 11.89 -11.44 12.03
C HIS A 310 11.01 -10.89 13.14
N LEU A 311 10.49 -9.70 12.86
CA LEU A 311 9.49 -9.02 13.60
C LEU A 311 8.41 -10.09 13.78
N LYS A 312 8.23 -10.58 15.03
CA LYS A 312 7.36 -11.69 15.46
C LYS A 312 6.26 -11.87 14.42
N PRO A 313 5.88 -13.05 13.88
CA PRO A 313 5.03 -13.20 12.69
C PRO A 313 3.89 -12.17 12.49
N VAL A 314 3.28 -11.70 13.59
CA VAL A 314 2.49 -10.45 13.70
C VAL A 314 3.06 -9.24 12.95
N VAL A 315 4.32 -8.86 13.15
CA VAL A 315 4.92 -7.65 12.61
C VAL A 315 5.53 -7.85 11.22
N GLN A 316 5.93 -9.06 10.83
CA GLN A 316 6.13 -9.35 9.40
C GLN A 316 4.80 -9.27 8.62
N GLY A 317 3.72 -9.79 9.21
CA GLY A 317 2.36 -9.58 8.71
C GLY A 317 1.97 -8.10 8.71
N ALA A 318 2.35 -7.32 9.72
CA ALA A 318 2.06 -5.89 9.80
C ALA A 318 2.88 -5.08 8.77
N LEU A 319 4.13 -5.44 8.51
CA LEU A 319 4.97 -4.77 7.52
C LEU A 319 4.47 -5.05 6.09
N ILE A 320 4.20 -6.31 5.76
CA ILE A 320 3.62 -6.68 4.46
C ILE A 320 2.22 -6.07 4.32
N GLY A 321 1.40 -6.15 5.37
CA GLY A 321 0.08 -5.51 5.43
C GLY A 321 0.15 -4.00 5.25
N SER A 322 1.11 -3.31 5.90
CA SER A 322 1.30 -1.87 5.78
C SER A 322 1.81 -1.46 4.39
N ALA A 323 2.70 -2.24 3.78
CA ALA A 323 3.18 -2.00 2.42
C ALA A 323 2.06 -2.21 1.39
N LEU A 324 1.25 -3.27 1.55
CA LEU A 324 0.07 -3.50 0.72
C LEU A 324 -0.99 -2.41 0.91
N LEU A 325 -1.19 -1.94 2.15
CA LEU A 325 -2.08 -0.80 2.43
C LEU A 325 -1.56 0.49 1.77
N LEU A 326 -0.27 0.81 1.88
CA LEU A 326 0.34 1.97 1.22
C LEU A 326 0.25 1.87 -0.30
N PHE A 327 0.45 0.67 -0.86
CA PHE A 327 0.27 0.43 -2.29
C PHE A 327 -1.19 0.58 -2.72
N ALA A 328 -2.14 0.06 -1.93
CA ALA A 328 -3.56 0.24 -2.16
C ALA A 328 -3.98 1.71 -2.05
N PHE A 329 -3.46 2.47 -1.07
CA PHE A 329 -3.66 3.92 -0.97
C PHE A 329 -3.02 4.67 -2.15
N GLY A 330 -1.86 4.22 -2.64
CA GLY A 330 -1.21 4.75 -3.84
C GLY A 330 -2.05 4.53 -5.10
N ILE A 331 -2.55 3.30 -5.33
CA ILE A 331 -3.46 2.97 -6.42
C ILE A 331 -4.77 3.73 -6.27
N PHE A 332 -5.35 3.82 -5.08
CA PHE A 332 -6.58 4.57 -4.82
C PHE A 332 -6.38 6.08 -5.08
N GLY A 333 -5.24 6.63 -4.66
CA GLY A 333 -4.83 7.99 -4.94
C GLY A 333 -4.66 8.24 -6.44
N LEU A 334 -3.99 7.34 -7.17
CA LEU A 334 -3.84 7.39 -8.62
C LEU A 334 -5.20 7.26 -9.33
N TYR A 335 -6.05 6.34 -8.89
CA TYR A 335 -7.42 6.18 -9.39
C TYR A 335 -8.24 7.45 -9.17
N LYS A 336 -8.19 8.04 -7.96
CA LYS A 336 -8.85 9.32 -7.64
C LYS A 336 -8.28 10.46 -8.49
N PHE A 337 -6.98 10.51 -8.71
CA PHE A 337 -6.32 11.50 -9.55
C PHE A 337 -6.74 11.36 -11.02
N VAL A 338 -6.71 10.15 -11.58
CA VAL A 338 -7.17 9.85 -12.94
C VAL A 338 -8.67 10.16 -13.08
N LYS A 339 -9.50 9.75 -12.12
CA LYS A 339 -10.94 10.06 -12.10
C LYS A 339 -11.18 11.58 -12.05
N LYS A 340 -10.45 12.30 -11.20
CA LYS A 340 -10.51 13.77 -11.11
C LYS A 340 -10.07 14.43 -12.43
N ARG A 341 -8.96 13.98 -13.02
CA ARG A 341 -8.45 14.49 -14.31
C ARG A 341 -9.42 14.22 -15.45
N ARG A 342 -9.98 13.00 -15.54
CA ARG A 342 -11.03 12.64 -16.50
C ARG A 342 -12.28 13.52 -16.31
N ARG A 343 -12.73 13.76 -15.07
CA ARG A 343 -13.85 14.68 -14.78
C ARG A 343 -13.55 16.08 -15.33
N ILE A 344 -12.40 16.67 -15.00
CA ILE A 344 -12.01 18.01 -15.48
C ILE A 344 -11.97 18.08 -17.02
N ILE A 345 -11.40 17.08 -17.69
CA ILE A 345 -11.36 17.02 -19.15
C ILE A 345 -12.78 16.95 -19.74
N ARG A 346 -13.67 16.13 -19.13
CA ARG A 346 -15.07 16.02 -19.54
C ARG A 346 -15.81 17.35 -19.39
N MET A 347 -15.68 18.02 -18.25
CA MET A 347 -16.28 19.34 -17.99
C MET A 347 -15.80 20.38 -19.01
N ARG A 348 -14.50 20.41 -19.33
CA ARG A 348 -13.94 21.31 -20.36
C ARG A 348 -14.46 21.00 -21.76
N LYS A 349 -14.66 19.71 -22.08
CA LYS A 349 -15.25 19.29 -23.36
C LYS A 349 -16.70 19.74 -23.47
N LEU A 350 -17.49 19.58 -22.39
CA LEU A 350 -18.88 20.05 -22.31
C LEU A 350 -18.96 21.58 -22.40
N PHE A 351 -18.11 22.30 -21.66
CA PHE A 351 -18.02 23.75 -21.74
C PHE A 351 -17.75 24.25 -23.16
N ARG A 352 -16.86 23.58 -23.91
CA ARG A 352 -16.59 23.91 -25.33
C ARG A 352 -17.77 23.54 -26.24
N ARG A 353 -18.36 22.36 -26.06
CA ARG A 353 -19.52 21.88 -26.85
C ARG A 353 -20.72 22.81 -26.68
N ASN A 354 -20.99 23.26 -25.46
CA ASN A 354 -22.12 24.11 -25.11
C ASN A 354 -21.86 25.61 -25.40
N GLY A 355 -20.91 25.93 -26.29
CA GLY A 355 -20.66 27.31 -26.72
C GLY A 355 -19.97 28.22 -25.69
N GLY A 356 -19.40 27.69 -24.62
CA GLY A 356 -18.86 28.49 -23.52
C GLY A 356 -17.72 29.45 -23.90
N MET A 357 -16.97 29.16 -24.96
CA MET A 357 -15.98 30.08 -25.50
C MET A 357 -16.63 31.32 -26.14
N LEU A 358 -17.70 31.13 -26.91
CA LEU A 358 -18.45 32.22 -27.55
C LEU A 358 -19.14 33.08 -26.50
N LEU A 359 -19.81 32.45 -25.53
CA LEU A 359 -20.48 33.18 -24.45
C LEU A 359 -19.46 33.99 -23.64
N LYS A 360 -18.31 33.41 -23.28
CA LYS A 360 -17.26 34.13 -22.55
C LYS A 360 -16.74 35.34 -23.33
N GLN A 361 -16.58 35.21 -24.65
CA GLN A 361 -16.16 36.33 -25.51
C GLN A 361 -17.21 37.44 -25.57
N GLN A 362 -18.50 37.10 -25.63
CA GLN A 362 -19.60 38.08 -25.60
C GLN A 362 -19.68 38.81 -24.25
N LEU A 363 -19.50 38.09 -23.14
CA LEU A 363 -19.45 38.67 -21.79
C LEU A 363 -18.28 39.65 -21.64
N THR A 364 -17.11 39.36 -22.23
CA THR A 364 -15.96 40.28 -22.19
C THR A 364 -16.07 41.47 -23.14
N ARG A 365 -16.94 41.40 -24.16
CA ARG A 365 -17.11 42.48 -25.16
C ARG A 365 -18.14 43.53 -24.76
N LYS A 366 -19.13 43.18 -23.94
CA LYS A 366 -20.15 44.11 -23.45
C LYS A 366 -19.86 44.50 -22.00
N GLU A 367 -19.16 45.61 -21.80
CA GLU A 367 -19.15 46.36 -20.53
C GLU A 367 -20.43 47.19 -20.30
N GLY A 368 -21.45 47.03 -21.16
CA GLY A 368 -22.72 47.75 -21.08
C GLY A 368 -23.95 46.84 -21.10
N ASN A 369 -24.65 46.79 -19.96
CA ASN A 369 -26.10 46.56 -19.79
C ASN A 369 -26.75 45.22 -20.18
N VAL A 370 -26.03 44.11 -20.28
CA VAL A 370 -26.65 42.76 -20.31
C VAL A 370 -26.42 42.08 -18.96
N GLU A 371 -27.49 41.87 -18.20
CA GLU A 371 -27.43 41.40 -16.81
C GLU A 371 -27.06 39.91 -16.62
N MET A 372 -27.01 39.14 -17.70
CA MET A 372 -26.42 37.81 -17.68
C MET A 372 -24.91 37.96 -17.55
N SER A 373 -24.43 38.03 -16.31
CA SER A 373 -23.09 38.53 -16.01
C SER A 373 -22.08 37.43 -15.68
N ARG A 374 -22.54 36.19 -15.49
CA ARG A 374 -21.69 35.16 -14.87
C ARG A 374 -21.87 33.76 -15.42
N ILE A 375 -20.73 33.14 -15.74
CA ILE A 375 -20.63 31.70 -15.95
C ILE A 375 -20.29 31.06 -14.61
N PHE A 376 -21.16 30.19 -14.12
CA PHE A 376 -20.98 29.41 -12.90
C PHE A 376 -20.27 28.09 -13.19
N SER A 377 -19.44 27.63 -12.26
CA SER A 377 -18.90 26.27 -12.32
C SER A 377 -19.91 25.27 -11.78
N SER A 378 -19.90 24.04 -12.30
CA SER A 378 -20.75 22.96 -11.78
C SER A 378 -20.47 22.69 -10.30
N SER A 379 -19.21 22.82 -9.86
CA SER A 379 -18.85 22.63 -8.45
C SER A 379 -19.40 23.71 -7.53
N GLU A 380 -19.58 24.92 -8.05
CA GLU A 380 -20.18 26.03 -7.31
C GLU A 380 -21.67 25.81 -7.11
N LEU A 381 -22.38 25.42 -8.17
CA LEU A 381 -23.81 25.13 -8.10
C LEU A 381 -24.11 23.86 -7.27
N GLU A 382 -23.25 22.84 -7.36
CA GLU A 382 -23.32 21.65 -6.49
C GLU A 382 -23.23 22.07 -5.02
N LYS A 383 -22.29 22.94 -4.64
CA LYS A 383 -22.20 23.44 -3.26
C LYS A 383 -23.39 24.30 -2.87
N ALA A 384 -23.80 25.23 -3.73
CA ALA A 384 -24.87 26.17 -3.43
C ALA A 384 -26.22 25.48 -3.18
N THR A 385 -26.47 24.37 -3.90
CA THR A 385 -27.71 23.59 -3.82
C THR A 385 -27.62 22.37 -2.91
N ASP A 386 -26.52 22.21 -2.16
CA ASP A 386 -26.25 21.03 -1.33
C ASP A 386 -26.36 19.71 -2.12
N ASN A 387 -25.60 19.62 -3.22
CA ASN A 387 -25.61 18.53 -4.20
C ASN A 387 -26.99 18.29 -4.83
N PHE A 388 -27.72 19.36 -5.16
CA PHE A 388 -29.09 19.30 -5.69
C PHE A 388 -30.02 18.53 -4.74
N ASN A 389 -30.00 18.89 -3.46
CA ASN A 389 -30.80 18.25 -2.42
C ASN A 389 -32.30 18.38 -2.72
N LYS A 390 -33.04 17.27 -2.62
CA LYS A 390 -34.50 17.24 -2.83
C LYS A 390 -35.26 18.16 -1.87
N ASN A 391 -34.75 18.35 -0.65
CA ASN A 391 -35.35 19.25 0.35
C ASN A 391 -35.21 20.74 -0.02
N ARG A 392 -34.42 21.06 -1.05
CA ARG A 392 -34.24 22.43 -1.58
C ARG A 392 -34.99 22.66 -2.89
N VAL A 393 -35.87 21.76 -3.30
CA VAL A 393 -36.66 21.92 -4.53
C VAL A 393 -37.72 22.99 -4.31
N LEU A 394 -37.74 23.99 -5.20
CA LEU A 394 -38.75 25.06 -5.24
C LEU A 394 -39.93 24.67 -6.14
N GLY A 395 -39.64 23.95 -7.22
CA GLY A 395 -40.61 23.52 -8.20
C GLY A 395 -40.05 22.45 -9.14
N GLN A 396 -40.93 21.62 -9.66
CA GLN A 396 -40.58 20.52 -10.54
C GLN A 396 -41.61 20.40 -11.68
N GLY A 397 -41.15 20.49 -12.93
CA GLY A 397 -42.01 20.47 -14.12
C GLY A 397 -41.41 19.70 -15.29
N GLY A 398 -42.01 19.87 -16.48
CA GLY A 398 -41.53 19.26 -17.74
C GLY A 398 -40.16 19.76 -18.19
N GLN A 399 -39.85 21.03 -17.90
CA GLN A 399 -38.57 21.66 -18.25
C GLN A 399 -37.43 21.39 -17.26
N GLY A 400 -37.71 20.68 -16.15
CA GLY A 400 -36.68 20.32 -15.17
C GLY A 400 -37.11 20.49 -13.71
N THR A 401 -36.12 20.61 -12.84
CA THR A 401 -36.27 20.87 -11.41
C THR A 401 -35.53 22.15 -11.04
N VAL A 402 -36.19 23.01 -10.26
CA VAL A 402 -35.63 24.26 -9.76
C VAL A 402 -35.26 24.09 -8.29
N TYR A 403 -34.02 24.40 -7.94
CA TYR A 403 -33.47 24.26 -6.59
C TYR A 403 -33.15 25.63 -5.99
N LYS A 404 -33.40 25.79 -4.69
CA LYS A 404 -32.92 26.92 -3.89
C LYS A 404 -31.43 26.74 -3.62
N GLY A 405 -30.64 27.70 -4.10
CA GLY A 405 -29.19 27.74 -3.90
C GLY A 405 -28.76 28.91 -3.01
N MET A 406 -27.67 28.76 -2.28
CA MET A 406 -26.97 29.86 -1.60
C MET A 406 -25.55 29.93 -2.14
N LEU A 407 -25.22 31.00 -2.86
CA LEU A 407 -23.88 31.23 -3.39
C LEU A 407 -22.89 31.55 -2.26
N VAL A 408 -21.59 31.50 -2.57
CA VAL A 408 -20.51 31.73 -1.58
C VAL A 408 -20.50 33.14 -1.01
N ASP A 409 -21.07 34.11 -1.73
CA ASP A 409 -21.26 35.50 -1.31
C ASP A 409 -22.51 35.69 -0.44
N GLY A 410 -23.23 34.61 -0.11
CA GLY A 410 -24.47 34.63 0.66
C GLY A 410 -25.73 34.90 -0.17
N LYS A 411 -25.60 35.18 -1.48
CA LYS A 411 -26.76 35.47 -2.33
C LYS A 411 -27.60 34.21 -2.56
N ILE A 412 -28.91 34.31 -2.31
CA ILE A 412 -29.87 33.24 -2.58
C ILE A 412 -30.26 33.29 -4.06
N VAL A 413 -30.25 32.12 -4.72
CA VAL A 413 -30.52 31.97 -6.16
C VAL A 413 -31.46 30.80 -6.42
N ALA A 414 -32.14 30.83 -7.58
CA ALA A 414 -32.91 29.71 -8.08
C ALA A 414 -32.14 29.02 -9.22
N VAL A 415 -31.86 27.72 -9.07
CA VAL A 415 -31.04 26.94 -10.01
C VAL A 415 -31.92 25.96 -10.76
N LYS A 416 -32.20 26.22 -12.04
CA LYS A 416 -33.02 25.36 -12.93
C LYS A 416 -32.12 24.35 -13.62
N ARG A 417 -32.39 23.07 -13.39
CA ARG A 417 -31.66 21.93 -13.96
C ARG A 417 -32.61 20.97 -14.65
N SER A 418 -32.34 20.64 -15.91
CA SER A 418 -33.10 19.65 -16.69
C SER A 418 -32.92 18.24 -16.12
N LYS A 419 -33.98 17.42 -16.15
CA LYS A 419 -33.96 16.03 -15.64
C LYS A 419 -33.50 15.01 -16.66
N VAL A 420 -33.81 15.26 -17.94
CA VAL A 420 -33.51 14.39 -19.07
C VAL A 420 -32.49 15.09 -19.95
N VAL A 421 -31.59 14.32 -20.53
CA VAL A 421 -30.63 14.79 -21.53
C VAL A 421 -31.24 14.51 -22.89
N ASP A 422 -31.70 15.57 -23.55
CA ASP A 422 -32.35 15.54 -24.86
C ASP A 422 -31.91 16.80 -25.64
N GLU A 423 -31.81 16.71 -26.97
CA GLU A 423 -31.36 17.82 -27.82
C GLU A 423 -32.31 19.02 -27.73
N ASP A 424 -33.63 18.76 -27.67
CA ASP A 424 -34.67 19.77 -27.46
C ASP A 424 -34.42 20.62 -26.20
N ARG A 425 -33.88 20.00 -25.13
CA ARG A 425 -33.58 20.69 -23.87
C ARG A 425 -32.37 21.61 -23.96
N VAL A 426 -31.44 21.33 -24.88
CA VAL A 426 -30.33 22.23 -25.18
C VAL A 426 -30.81 23.43 -25.99
N GLU A 427 -31.73 23.23 -26.94
CA GLU A 427 -32.35 24.33 -27.68
C GLU A 427 -33.18 25.26 -26.78
N GLU A 428 -34.00 24.69 -25.87
CA GLU A 428 -34.73 25.47 -24.85
C GLU A 428 -33.78 26.34 -24.01
N PHE A 429 -32.64 25.78 -23.59
CA PHE A 429 -31.61 26.54 -22.87
C PHE A 429 -31.05 27.69 -23.69
N ILE A 430 -30.61 27.42 -24.93
CA ILE A 430 -30.01 28.44 -25.81
C ILE A 430 -31.01 29.58 -26.03
N ASN A 431 -32.27 29.22 -26.30
CA ASN A 431 -33.34 30.16 -26.49
C ASN A 431 -33.59 31.00 -25.23
N GLU A 432 -33.69 30.39 -24.06
CA GLU A 432 -33.93 31.09 -22.80
C GLU A 432 -32.80 32.09 -22.46
N VAL A 433 -31.55 31.71 -22.72
CA VAL A 433 -30.37 32.60 -22.60
C VAL A 433 -30.46 33.78 -23.55
N ILE A 434 -30.77 33.55 -24.84
CA ILE A 434 -30.84 34.60 -25.86
C ILE A 434 -31.99 35.56 -25.59
N VAL A 435 -33.16 35.05 -25.23
CA VAL A 435 -34.37 35.84 -24.96
C VAL A 435 -34.18 36.69 -23.70
N LEU A 436 -33.76 36.09 -22.59
CA LEU A 436 -33.57 36.81 -21.33
C LEU A 436 -32.38 37.79 -21.36
N ALA A 437 -31.39 37.58 -22.22
CA ALA A 437 -30.31 38.56 -22.43
C ALA A 437 -30.79 39.87 -23.06
N GLN A 438 -31.95 39.87 -23.72
CA GLN A 438 -32.53 41.02 -24.42
C GLN A 438 -33.64 41.71 -23.60
N ILE A 439 -34.05 41.11 -22.48
CA ILE A 439 -35.14 41.60 -21.64
C ILE A 439 -34.55 42.31 -20.41
N ASN A 440 -35.07 43.50 -20.12
CA ASN A 440 -34.83 44.17 -18.84
C ASN A 440 -36.14 44.81 -18.36
N HIS A 441 -36.87 44.11 -17.50
CA HIS A 441 -38.17 44.55 -16.99
C HIS A 441 -38.36 44.12 -15.53
N ARG A 442 -38.93 45.00 -14.70
CA ARG A 442 -39.11 44.73 -13.25
C ARG A 442 -39.98 43.50 -12.97
N ASN A 443 -40.99 43.27 -13.83
CA ASN A 443 -41.96 42.17 -13.71
C ASN A 443 -41.57 40.91 -14.46
N ILE A 444 -40.31 40.76 -14.84
CA ILE A 444 -39.78 39.55 -15.46
C ILE A 444 -38.63 39.03 -14.59
N VAL A 445 -38.53 37.71 -14.47
CA VAL A 445 -37.45 37.09 -13.70
C VAL A 445 -36.11 37.33 -14.36
N LYS A 446 -35.13 37.75 -13.56
CA LYS A 446 -33.78 38.05 -14.01
C LYS A 446 -32.91 36.80 -14.06
N LEU A 447 -32.35 36.54 -15.24
CA LEU A 447 -31.31 35.53 -15.41
C LEU A 447 -29.96 36.08 -14.91
N LEU A 448 -29.41 35.48 -13.87
CA LEU A 448 -28.12 35.86 -13.30
C LEU A 448 -26.94 35.24 -14.06
N GLY A 449 -27.15 34.05 -14.63
CA GLY A 449 -26.13 33.36 -15.40
C GLY A 449 -26.43 31.89 -15.66
N CYS A 450 -25.42 31.15 -16.10
CA CYS A 450 -25.56 29.74 -16.45
C CYS A 450 -24.30 28.93 -16.13
N CYS A 451 -24.44 27.61 -16.08
CA CYS A 451 -23.33 26.65 -16.02
C CYS A 451 -23.36 25.78 -17.27
N LEU A 452 -22.27 25.82 -18.04
CA LEU A 452 -22.10 25.12 -19.31
C LEU A 452 -21.29 23.82 -19.17
N GLU A 453 -20.85 23.48 -17.96
CA GLU A 453 -20.00 22.31 -17.71
C GLU A 453 -20.78 20.99 -17.59
N THR A 454 -22.11 21.03 -17.74
CA THR A 454 -23.03 19.88 -17.62
C THR A 454 -23.50 19.39 -19.00
N GLU A 455 -24.13 18.20 -19.05
CA GLU A 455 -24.63 17.63 -20.31
C GLU A 455 -25.73 18.50 -20.94
N VAL A 456 -26.74 18.85 -20.15
CA VAL A 456 -27.64 19.98 -20.44
C VAL A 456 -27.22 21.14 -19.54
N PRO A 457 -26.97 22.34 -20.09
CA PRO A 457 -26.63 23.51 -19.29
C PRO A 457 -27.64 23.83 -18.18
N VAL A 458 -27.15 24.42 -17.10
CA VAL A 458 -27.95 24.79 -15.91
C VAL A 458 -28.13 26.30 -15.86
N LEU A 459 -29.34 26.78 -15.59
CA LEU A 459 -29.67 28.20 -15.51
C LEU A 459 -29.77 28.67 -14.06
N VAL A 460 -29.34 29.91 -13.81
CA VAL A 460 -29.33 30.52 -12.47
C VAL A 460 -30.08 31.84 -12.53
N TYR A 461 -31.16 31.93 -11.77
CA TYR A 461 -32.05 33.10 -11.69
C TYR A 461 -31.97 33.74 -10.32
N GLU A 462 -32.49 34.96 -10.23
CA GLU A 462 -32.85 35.53 -8.93
C GLU A 462 -33.83 34.61 -8.19
N PHE A 463 -33.69 34.53 -6.86
CA PHE A 463 -34.62 33.80 -6.04
C PHE A 463 -35.84 34.67 -5.73
N VAL A 464 -37.04 34.12 -5.95
CA VAL A 464 -38.32 34.79 -5.73
C VAL A 464 -39.02 34.08 -4.56
N PRO A 465 -39.11 34.71 -3.37
CA PRO A 465 -39.38 33.99 -2.12
C PRO A 465 -40.82 33.52 -1.93
N ASN A 466 -41.82 34.25 -2.45
CA ASN A 466 -43.23 33.89 -2.23
C ASN A 466 -43.75 32.80 -3.17
N GLY A 467 -42.88 32.27 -4.04
CA GLY A 467 -43.20 31.15 -4.93
C GLY A 467 -44.11 31.54 -6.08
N ASP A 468 -44.82 30.55 -6.63
CA ASP A 468 -45.74 30.73 -7.75
C ASP A 468 -47.16 31.11 -7.31
N LEU A 469 -47.85 31.87 -8.17
CA LEU A 469 -49.20 32.38 -7.96
C LEU A 469 -50.24 31.25 -7.82
N CYS A 470 -50.02 30.13 -8.51
CA CYS A 470 -50.94 28.98 -8.44
C CYS A 470 -51.07 28.45 -7.01
N LYS A 471 -49.95 28.20 -6.32
CA LYS A 471 -49.98 27.78 -4.90
C LYS A 471 -50.66 28.82 -4.00
N ARG A 472 -50.35 30.10 -4.21
CA ARG A 472 -50.92 31.18 -3.38
C ARG A 472 -52.42 31.40 -3.59
N LEU A 473 -52.91 31.07 -4.77
CA LEU A 473 -54.32 31.20 -5.09
C LEU A 473 -55.13 29.99 -4.61
N HIS A 474 -54.55 28.78 -4.66
CA HIS A 474 -55.30 27.53 -4.49
C HIS A 474 -54.98 26.71 -3.24
N ASP A 475 -53.88 26.96 -2.54
CA ASP A 475 -53.53 26.21 -1.33
C ASP A 475 -53.96 27.01 -0.08
N ASP A 476 -54.86 26.44 0.72
CA ASP A 476 -55.45 27.08 1.91
C ASP A 476 -54.50 27.14 3.12
N GLU A 477 -53.32 26.49 3.07
CA GLU A 477 -52.38 26.37 4.21
C GLU A 477 -51.44 27.58 4.39
N SER A 478 -51.53 28.63 3.58
CA SER A 478 -50.63 29.79 3.68
C SER A 478 -51.26 30.91 4.52
N ASP A 479 -51.15 30.80 5.84
CA ASP A 479 -51.76 31.68 6.85
C ASP A 479 -51.34 33.17 6.82
N ASP A 480 -50.32 33.55 6.05
CA ASP A 480 -49.69 34.89 6.13
C ASP A 480 -50.17 35.91 5.08
N TYR A 481 -50.97 35.53 4.06
CA TYR A 481 -51.36 36.49 3.01
C TYR A 481 -52.75 36.24 2.38
N THR A 482 -53.68 37.14 2.65
CA THR A 482 -55.03 37.13 2.06
C THR A 482 -55.01 37.65 0.62
N MET A 483 -55.43 36.80 -0.32
CA MET A 483 -55.54 37.14 -1.75
C MET A 483 -56.80 37.97 -2.03
N THR A 484 -56.86 39.20 -1.51
CA THR A 484 -57.99 40.14 -1.67
C THR A 484 -58.17 40.57 -3.13
N TRP A 485 -59.34 41.15 -3.45
CA TRP A 485 -59.63 41.64 -4.79
C TRP A 485 -58.57 42.62 -5.31
N ALA A 486 -58.19 43.60 -4.49
CA ALA A 486 -57.22 44.63 -4.87
C ALA A 486 -55.86 44.02 -5.23
N VAL A 487 -55.42 42.99 -4.50
CA VAL A 487 -54.17 42.27 -4.78
C VAL A 487 -54.27 41.51 -6.10
N ARG A 488 -55.37 40.78 -6.35
CA ARG A 488 -55.57 40.04 -7.60
C ARG A 488 -55.60 40.97 -8.81
N LEU A 489 -56.28 42.10 -8.71
CA LEU A 489 -56.32 43.12 -9.75
C LEU A 489 -54.94 43.73 -9.98
N HIS A 490 -54.17 43.99 -8.92
CA HIS A 490 -52.80 44.46 -9.04
C HIS A 490 -51.91 43.46 -9.79
N ILE A 491 -51.98 42.18 -9.42
CA ILE A 491 -51.26 41.08 -10.08
C ILE A 491 -51.64 41.02 -11.57
N ALA A 492 -52.93 41.07 -11.90
CA ALA A 492 -53.40 41.07 -13.29
C ALA A 492 -52.80 42.22 -14.11
N VAL A 493 -52.77 43.43 -13.54
CA VAL A 493 -52.15 44.60 -14.18
C VAL A 493 -50.67 44.36 -14.46
N GLU A 494 -49.89 43.92 -13.46
CA GLU A 494 -48.45 43.73 -13.63
C GLU A 494 -48.09 42.62 -14.64
N ILE A 495 -48.88 41.54 -14.69
CA ILE A 495 -48.72 40.49 -15.72
C ILE A 495 -49.00 41.10 -17.11
N ALA A 496 -50.06 41.90 -17.25
CA ALA A 496 -50.41 42.54 -18.51
C ALA A 496 -49.34 43.54 -18.97
N GLU A 497 -48.76 44.31 -18.05
CA GLU A 497 -47.63 45.20 -18.31
C GLU A 497 -46.39 44.42 -18.80
N ALA A 498 -46.04 43.32 -18.12
CA ALA A 498 -44.91 42.48 -18.52
C ALA A 498 -45.10 41.89 -19.93
N LEU A 499 -46.30 41.39 -20.24
CA LEU A 499 -46.63 40.86 -21.56
C LEU A 499 -46.68 41.94 -22.64
N SER A 500 -47.23 43.12 -22.32
CA SER A 500 -47.20 44.27 -23.22
C SER A 500 -45.77 44.69 -23.55
N TYR A 501 -44.86 44.64 -22.57
CA TYR A 501 -43.45 44.89 -22.79
C TYR A 501 -42.85 43.86 -23.77
N LEU A 502 -43.07 42.56 -23.53
CA LEU A 502 -42.55 41.48 -24.37
C LEU A 502 -43.04 41.58 -25.82
N HIS A 503 -44.32 41.88 -26.04
CA HIS A 503 -44.92 41.93 -27.37
C HIS A 503 -44.59 43.20 -28.15
N SER A 504 -44.45 44.35 -27.48
CA SER A 504 -44.46 45.66 -28.16
C SER A 504 -43.30 46.58 -27.85
N ALA A 505 -42.60 46.41 -26.72
CA ALA A 505 -41.54 47.34 -26.27
C ALA A 505 -40.13 46.73 -26.27
N ALA A 506 -40.02 45.40 -26.30
CA ALA A 506 -38.75 44.71 -26.50
C ALA A 506 -38.18 44.98 -27.90
N SER A 507 -36.85 44.83 -28.07
CA SER A 507 -36.18 45.10 -29.36
C SER A 507 -36.71 44.26 -30.52
N PHE A 508 -37.14 43.04 -30.22
CA PHE A 508 -37.91 42.18 -31.10
C PHE A 508 -39.14 41.70 -30.32
N PRO A 509 -40.31 41.53 -30.95
CA PRO A 509 -41.46 40.91 -30.30
C PRO A 509 -41.10 39.53 -29.77
N ILE A 510 -41.37 39.29 -28.49
CA ILE A 510 -41.10 38.02 -27.81
C ILE A 510 -42.43 37.41 -27.39
N TYR A 511 -42.74 36.24 -27.92
CA TYR A 511 -43.93 35.48 -27.54
C TYR A 511 -43.56 34.47 -26.47
N HIS A 512 -44.26 34.49 -25.33
CA HIS A 512 -43.91 33.67 -24.18
C HIS A 512 -44.29 32.20 -24.37
N ARG A 513 -45.49 31.93 -24.90
CA ARG A 513 -46.03 30.60 -25.26
C ARG A 513 -46.41 29.65 -24.11
N ASP A 514 -46.22 30.04 -22.85
CA ASP A 514 -46.59 29.21 -21.70
C ASP A 514 -46.98 30.06 -20.48
N ILE A 515 -47.88 31.04 -20.72
CA ILE A 515 -48.43 31.88 -19.67
C ILE A 515 -49.46 31.09 -18.86
N LYS A 516 -49.21 30.97 -17.56
CA LYS A 516 -50.02 30.25 -16.58
C LYS A 516 -49.63 30.66 -15.17
N THR A 517 -50.51 30.46 -14.19
CA THR A 517 -50.26 30.87 -12.80
C THR A 517 -49.05 30.19 -12.14
N THR A 518 -48.61 29.02 -12.60
CA THR A 518 -47.39 28.36 -12.11
C THR A 518 -46.09 28.99 -12.62
N ASN A 519 -46.16 29.79 -13.69
CA ASN A 519 -45.02 30.53 -14.25
C ASN A 519 -45.02 32.01 -13.83
N ILE A 520 -46.01 32.43 -13.03
CA ILE A 520 -46.07 33.76 -12.41
C ILE A 520 -45.57 33.64 -10.97
N LEU A 521 -44.44 34.26 -10.67
CA LEU A 521 -43.83 34.25 -9.34
C LEU A 521 -44.11 35.56 -8.59
N LEU A 522 -44.06 35.51 -7.26
CA LEU A 522 -44.30 36.66 -6.38
C LEU A 522 -43.07 36.98 -5.54
N ASP A 523 -42.58 38.22 -5.62
CA ASP A 523 -41.43 38.68 -4.83
C ASP A 523 -41.80 38.98 -3.35
N GLU A 524 -40.84 39.45 -2.56
CA GLU A 524 -41.02 39.79 -1.13
C GLU A 524 -42.16 40.79 -0.86
N LYS A 525 -42.48 41.63 -1.85
CA LYS A 525 -43.54 42.64 -1.79
C LYS A 525 -44.79 42.22 -2.57
N TYR A 526 -44.89 40.93 -2.90
CA TYR A 526 -45.96 40.35 -3.72
C TYR A 526 -46.10 41.00 -5.11
N ARG A 527 -44.99 41.53 -5.65
CA ARG A 527 -44.93 41.99 -7.03
C ARG A 527 -44.70 40.81 -7.96
N VAL A 528 -45.29 40.88 -9.13
CA VAL A 528 -45.24 39.84 -10.15
C VAL A 528 -43.87 39.76 -10.80
N LYS A 529 -43.38 38.53 -10.99
CA LYS A 529 -42.28 38.19 -11.89
C LYS A 529 -42.69 37.04 -12.81
N VAL A 530 -42.86 37.34 -14.09
CA VAL A 530 -43.08 36.33 -15.14
C VAL A 530 -41.80 35.51 -15.32
N SER A 531 -41.93 34.19 -15.40
CA SER A 531 -40.82 33.25 -15.47
C SER A 531 -41.04 32.16 -16.52
N ASP A 532 -40.00 31.36 -16.77
CA ASP A 532 -40.01 30.18 -17.63
C ASP A 532 -40.07 30.46 -19.15
N PHE A 533 -38.98 31.02 -19.68
CA PHE A 533 -38.88 31.45 -21.09
C PHE A 533 -38.35 30.36 -22.05
N GLY A 534 -38.33 29.09 -21.62
CA GLY A 534 -37.77 27.98 -22.41
C GLY A 534 -38.50 27.76 -23.74
N THR A 535 -39.82 27.93 -23.76
CA THR A 535 -40.66 27.78 -24.97
C THR A 535 -40.82 29.07 -25.76
N SER A 536 -40.38 30.21 -25.21
CA SER A 536 -40.56 31.53 -25.81
C SER A 536 -39.82 31.66 -27.14
N ARG A 537 -40.22 32.59 -28.00
CA ARG A 537 -39.54 32.84 -29.28
C ARG A 537 -39.55 34.32 -29.62
N SER A 538 -38.41 34.83 -30.08
CA SER A 538 -38.31 36.16 -30.69
C SER A 538 -38.69 36.08 -32.16
N VAL A 539 -39.51 37.02 -32.62
CA VAL A 539 -40.01 37.08 -34.01
C VAL A 539 -39.40 38.28 -34.71
N THR A 540 -38.99 38.13 -35.98
CA THR A 540 -38.56 39.29 -36.78
C THR A 540 -39.76 40.18 -37.06
N ILE A 541 -39.56 41.50 -37.14
CA ILE A 541 -40.65 42.48 -37.30
C ILE A 541 -41.56 42.16 -38.50
N ASP A 542 -41.02 41.55 -39.56
CA ASP A 542 -41.74 41.22 -40.79
C ASP A 542 -42.62 39.95 -40.70
N GLN A 543 -42.53 39.18 -39.61
CA GLN A 543 -43.30 37.94 -39.43
C GLN A 543 -44.50 38.17 -38.53
N THR A 544 -45.69 37.84 -39.03
CA THR A 544 -46.97 38.01 -38.30
C THR A 544 -47.33 36.82 -37.40
N HIS A 545 -46.73 35.65 -37.62
CA HIS A 545 -47.01 34.43 -36.86
C HIS A 545 -45.81 33.49 -36.87
N LEU A 546 -45.78 32.58 -35.89
CA LEU A 546 -44.83 31.49 -35.79
C LEU A 546 -45.51 30.16 -36.13
N THR A 547 -45.05 29.47 -37.18
CA THR A 547 -45.49 28.11 -37.49
C THR A 547 -44.58 27.12 -36.77
N THR A 548 -45.09 26.45 -35.74
CA THR A 548 -44.31 25.57 -34.86
C THR A 548 -45.19 24.47 -34.27
N GLN A 549 -44.59 23.36 -33.83
CA GLN A 549 -45.31 22.29 -33.14
C GLN A 549 -46.08 22.87 -31.94
N VAL A 550 -47.30 22.36 -31.73
CA VAL A 550 -48.15 22.80 -30.63
C VAL A 550 -47.46 22.50 -29.30
N ALA A 551 -47.13 23.56 -28.55
CA ALA A 551 -46.52 23.50 -27.24
C ALA A 551 -47.23 24.47 -26.28
N GLY A 552 -47.41 24.06 -25.03
CA GLY A 552 -48.08 24.84 -23.99
C GLY A 552 -48.76 23.94 -22.96
N THR A 553 -49.36 24.55 -21.94
CA THR A 553 -50.03 23.81 -20.85
C THR A 553 -51.52 23.64 -21.13
N PHE A 554 -52.01 22.39 -21.09
CA PHE A 554 -53.42 22.07 -21.28
C PHE A 554 -54.32 22.92 -20.37
N GLY A 555 -55.38 23.51 -20.93
CA GLY A 555 -56.25 24.48 -20.25
C GLY A 555 -55.92 25.95 -20.54
N TYR A 556 -54.66 26.27 -20.87
CA TYR A 556 -54.22 27.63 -21.24
C TYR A 556 -53.97 27.78 -22.74
N VAL A 557 -53.80 26.67 -23.47
CA VAL A 557 -53.51 26.69 -24.91
C VAL A 557 -54.65 27.32 -25.70
N ASP A 558 -54.30 28.29 -26.54
CA ASP A 558 -55.20 28.92 -27.50
C ASP A 558 -55.79 27.89 -28.48
N PRO A 559 -57.13 27.76 -28.59
CA PRO A 559 -57.77 26.81 -29.49
C PRO A 559 -57.47 27.09 -30.98
N GLU A 560 -57.29 28.35 -31.37
CA GLU A 560 -56.94 28.72 -32.75
C GLU A 560 -55.50 28.26 -33.08
N TYR A 561 -54.57 28.45 -32.15
CA TYR A 561 -53.21 27.93 -32.27
C TYR A 561 -53.20 26.40 -32.32
N PHE A 562 -53.97 25.75 -31.45
CA PHE A 562 -54.06 24.28 -31.40
C PHE A 562 -54.51 23.70 -32.75
N GLN A 563 -55.47 24.33 -33.42
CA GLN A 563 -56.00 23.87 -34.71
C GLN A 563 -55.11 24.27 -35.89
N SER A 564 -54.58 25.49 -35.90
CA SER A 564 -53.86 26.04 -37.06
C SER A 564 -52.35 25.80 -37.03
N SER A 565 -51.79 25.44 -35.87
CA SER A 565 -50.34 25.43 -35.59
C SER A 565 -49.63 26.79 -35.81
N LYS A 566 -50.40 27.89 -35.89
CA LYS A 566 -49.89 29.25 -36.03
C LYS A 566 -49.99 29.99 -34.70
N PHE A 567 -48.85 30.22 -34.06
CA PHE A 567 -48.78 30.99 -32.82
C PHE A 567 -48.66 32.49 -33.13
N THR A 568 -49.43 33.32 -32.44
CA THR A 568 -49.40 34.79 -32.58
C THR A 568 -49.33 35.44 -31.20
N GLU A 569 -49.11 36.75 -31.14
CA GLU A 569 -49.22 37.52 -29.90
C GLU A 569 -50.59 37.34 -29.23
N LYS A 570 -51.64 37.10 -30.03
CA LYS A 570 -53.01 36.85 -29.56
C LYS A 570 -53.17 35.49 -28.86
N SER A 571 -52.25 34.55 -29.06
CA SER A 571 -52.26 33.27 -28.35
C SER A 571 -51.80 33.42 -26.90
N ASP A 572 -50.84 34.32 -26.63
CA ASP A 572 -50.47 34.73 -25.26
C ASP A 572 -51.63 35.51 -24.60
N VAL A 573 -52.36 36.35 -25.35
CA VAL A 573 -53.57 37.06 -24.85
C VAL A 573 -54.63 36.06 -24.38
N TYR A 574 -54.87 34.98 -25.12
CA TYR A 574 -55.80 33.94 -24.70
C TYR A 574 -55.36 33.28 -23.39
N SER A 575 -54.08 32.91 -23.30
CA SER A 575 -53.51 32.29 -22.11
C SER A 575 -53.63 33.22 -20.88
N PHE A 576 -53.40 34.52 -21.07
CA PHE A 576 -53.64 35.55 -20.04
C PHE A 576 -55.12 35.68 -19.67
N GLY A 577 -56.04 35.57 -20.64
CA GLY A 577 -57.47 35.50 -20.39
C GLY A 577 -57.84 34.36 -19.44
N VAL A 578 -57.23 33.18 -19.59
CA VAL A 578 -57.42 32.06 -18.65
C VAL A 578 -56.88 32.40 -17.25
N VAL A 579 -55.74 33.10 -17.15
CA VAL A 579 -55.20 33.58 -15.87
C VAL A 579 -56.15 34.58 -15.20
N LEU A 580 -56.78 35.48 -15.95
CA LEU A 580 -57.80 36.40 -15.41
C LEU A 580 -59.01 35.64 -14.85
N VAL A 581 -59.48 34.61 -15.57
CA VAL A 581 -60.56 33.75 -15.08
C VAL A 581 -60.15 33.05 -13.79
N GLU A 582 -58.97 32.45 -13.76
CA GLU A 582 -58.44 31.77 -12.57
C GLU A 582 -58.33 32.74 -11.38
N LEU A 583 -57.88 33.99 -11.59
CA LEU A 583 -57.87 35.02 -10.56
C LEU A 583 -59.28 35.42 -10.08
N LEU A 584 -60.28 35.45 -10.96
CA LEU A 584 -61.66 35.79 -10.59
C LEU A 584 -62.34 34.67 -9.80
N THR A 585 -62.18 33.42 -10.24
CA THR A 585 -62.92 32.28 -9.69
C THR A 585 -62.18 31.58 -8.57
N GLY A 586 -60.85 31.71 -8.50
CA GLY A 586 -60.02 30.91 -7.60
C GLY A 586 -60.03 29.41 -7.94
N GLU A 587 -60.49 29.03 -9.13
CA GLU A 587 -60.58 27.64 -9.57
C GLU A 587 -59.44 27.27 -10.55
N LYS A 588 -58.90 26.05 -10.43
CA LYS A 588 -57.86 25.56 -11.35
C LYS A 588 -58.46 25.22 -12.72
N PRO A 589 -57.85 25.64 -13.85
CA PRO A 589 -58.34 25.31 -15.20
C PRO A 589 -58.41 23.81 -15.53
N SER A 590 -57.66 22.98 -14.79
CA SER A 590 -57.63 21.52 -14.92
C SER A 590 -58.54 20.78 -13.93
N SER A 591 -59.29 21.49 -13.08
CA SER A 591 -60.18 20.85 -12.11
C SER A 591 -61.35 20.16 -12.81
N ARG A 592 -61.44 18.83 -12.68
CA ARG A 592 -62.53 18.00 -13.21
C ARG A 592 -63.87 18.21 -12.48
N ALA A 593 -63.94 19.16 -11.55
CA ALA A 593 -64.92 19.13 -10.49
C ALA A 593 -66.30 19.71 -10.85
N ARG A 594 -66.53 20.23 -12.07
CA ARG A 594 -67.72 21.07 -12.31
C ARG A 594 -68.51 20.94 -13.61
N SER A 595 -68.52 19.81 -14.32
CA SER A 595 -69.62 19.67 -15.28
C SER A 595 -70.01 18.25 -15.65
N GLU A 596 -71.31 17.97 -15.47
CA GLU A 596 -72.07 16.89 -16.10
C GLU A 596 -72.13 17.03 -17.64
N GLU A 597 -71.62 18.13 -18.19
CA GLU A 597 -71.44 18.39 -19.63
C GLU A 597 -69.93 18.50 -19.93
N ASN A 598 -69.37 17.79 -20.91
CA ASN A 598 -67.94 17.82 -21.28
C ASN A 598 -67.39 19.18 -21.81
N ARG A 599 -67.64 20.32 -21.15
CA ARG A 599 -67.25 21.67 -21.61
C ARG A 599 -65.95 22.15 -20.96
N GLY A 600 -65.11 22.87 -21.72
CA GLY A 600 -63.84 23.41 -21.22
C GLY A 600 -64.00 24.65 -20.33
N PHE A 601 -63.08 24.83 -19.38
CA PHE A 601 -63.07 25.90 -18.35
C PHE A 601 -63.36 27.31 -18.91
N ALA A 602 -62.62 27.72 -19.95
CA ALA A 602 -62.81 29.03 -20.59
C ALA A 602 -64.19 29.19 -21.26
N ALA A 603 -64.74 28.13 -21.86
CA ALA A 603 -66.05 28.17 -22.51
C ALA A 603 -67.18 28.34 -21.48
N HIS A 604 -67.10 27.63 -20.36
CA HIS A 604 -68.05 27.75 -19.26
C HIS A 604 -68.06 29.17 -18.65
N PHE A 605 -66.88 29.76 -18.46
CA PHE A 605 -66.76 31.14 -18.00
C PHE A 605 -67.43 32.13 -18.95
N VAL A 606 -67.10 32.08 -20.24
CA VAL A 606 -67.65 32.99 -21.25
C VAL A 606 -69.18 32.89 -21.33
N GLU A 607 -69.75 31.69 -21.26
CA GLU A 607 -71.20 31.49 -21.24
C GLU A 607 -71.86 32.08 -19.99
N THR A 608 -71.22 31.93 -18.83
CA THR A 608 -71.71 32.47 -17.56
C THR A 608 -71.72 33.98 -17.54
N VAL A 609 -70.67 34.61 -18.09
CA VAL A 609 -70.60 36.08 -18.28
C VAL A 609 -71.69 36.55 -19.24
N LYS A 610 -71.90 35.87 -20.37
CA LYS A 610 -72.97 36.20 -21.34
C LYS A 610 -74.38 36.10 -20.72
N LYS A 611 -74.60 35.15 -19.80
CA LYS A 611 -75.85 35.01 -19.04
C LYS A 611 -75.97 35.99 -17.87
N ASN A 612 -75.03 36.92 -17.72
CA ASN A 612 -74.97 37.91 -16.63
C ASN A 612 -74.92 37.28 -15.22
N ARG A 613 -74.31 36.10 -15.09
CA ARG A 613 -74.22 35.31 -13.85
C ARG A 613 -72.81 35.26 -13.26
N VAL A 614 -72.02 36.34 -13.43
CA VAL A 614 -70.62 36.40 -12.99
C VAL A 614 -70.48 36.18 -11.47
N LEU A 615 -71.43 36.67 -10.68
CA LEU A 615 -71.48 36.50 -9.22
C LEU A 615 -71.49 35.05 -8.73
N ASP A 616 -71.93 34.10 -9.57
CA ASP A 616 -72.04 32.68 -9.23
C ASP A 616 -70.68 31.96 -9.28
N ILE A 617 -69.73 32.54 -10.02
CA ILE A 617 -68.41 31.95 -10.28
C ILE A 617 -67.26 32.73 -9.62
N VAL A 618 -67.51 33.94 -9.14
CA VAL A 618 -66.53 34.73 -8.40
C VAL A 618 -66.17 34.02 -7.09
N ASP A 619 -64.88 33.99 -6.79
CA ASP A 619 -64.33 33.39 -5.59
C ASP A 619 -64.96 33.99 -4.33
N VAL A 620 -65.43 33.11 -3.44
CA VAL A 620 -66.09 33.49 -2.18
C VAL A 620 -65.19 34.42 -1.35
N ARG A 621 -63.87 34.24 -1.41
CA ARG A 621 -62.88 35.01 -0.64
C ARG A 621 -62.80 36.49 -1.02
N ILE A 622 -63.24 36.85 -2.22
CA ILE A 622 -63.22 38.26 -2.68
C ILE A 622 -64.61 38.87 -2.78
N LYS A 623 -65.67 38.06 -2.62
CA LYS A 623 -67.05 38.46 -2.88
C LYS A 623 -67.55 39.58 -1.96
N ASP A 624 -67.06 39.62 -0.72
CA ASP A 624 -67.48 40.61 0.28
C ASP A 624 -66.71 41.94 0.20
N GLU A 625 -65.51 41.95 -0.41
CA GLU A 625 -64.61 43.13 -0.49
C GLU A 625 -64.51 43.72 -1.91
N CYS A 626 -65.07 43.07 -2.92
CA CYS A 626 -64.87 43.47 -4.31
C CYS A 626 -65.81 44.61 -4.75
N ASN A 627 -65.26 45.56 -5.52
CA ASN A 627 -66.09 46.47 -6.31
C ASN A 627 -66.67 45.69 -7.50
N MET A 628 -67.99 45.51 -7.50
CA MET A 628 -68.69 44.70 -8.50
C MET A 628 -68.56 45.22 -9.93
N ASP A 629 -68.45 46.54 -10.12
CA ASP A 629 -68.26 47.13 -11.44
C ASP A 629 -66.86 46.81 -11.98
N GLN A 630 -65.84 46.84 -11.10
CA GLN A 630 -64.50 46.40 -11.46
C GLN A 630 -64.45 44.92 -11.80
N VAL A 631 -65.09 44.06 -10.98
CA VAL A 631 -65.16 42.61 -11.23
C VAL A 631 -65.85 42.33 -12.58
N MET A 632 -66.97 42.99 -12.84
CA MET A 632 -67.71 42.84 -14.09
C MET A 632 -66.90 43.34 -15.29
N ALA A 633 -66.18 44.46 -15.16
CA ALA A 633 -65.30 44.98 -16.20
C ALA A 633 -64.15 44.00 -16.50
N VAL A 634 -63.49 43.44 -15.48
CA VAL A 634 -62.44 42.42 -15.66
C VAL A 634 -63.01 41.15 -16.29
N ALA A 635 -64.22 40.72 -15.91
CA ALA A 635 -64.86 39.54 -16.50
C ALA A 635 -65.21 39.73 -17.98
N LYS A 636 -65.68 40.93 -18.37
CA LYS A 636 -65.89 41.30 -19.78
C LYS A 636 -64.58 41.34 -20.57
N LEU A 637 -63.52 41.90 -19.98
CA LEU A 637 -62.19 41.93 -20.59
C LEU A 637 -61.62 40.52 -20.78
N ALA A 638 -61.74 39.65 -19.76
CA ALA A 638 -61.35 38.24 -19.86
C ALA A 638 -62.11 37.52 -20.97
N THR A 639 -63.42 37.79 -21.11
CA THR A 639 -64.25 37.24 -22.19
C THR A 639 -63.76 37.68 -23.58
N ARG A 640 -63.35 38.95 -23.75
CA ARG A 640 -62.74 39.44 -24.99
C ARG A 640 -61.39 38.77 -25.28
N CYS A 641 -60.57 38.55 -24.25
CA CYS A 641 -59.29 37.82 -24.38
C CYS A 641 -59.49 36.35 -24.78
N LEU A 642 -60.56 35.71 -24.31
CA LEU A 642 -60.90 34.31 -24.57
C LEU A 642 -61.68 34.08 -25.88
N ASN A 643 -61.79 35.08 -26.75
CA ASN A 643 -62.49 34.94 -28.02
C ASN A 643 -61.86 33.81 -28.87
N ARG A 644 -62.70 32.97 -29.50
CA ARG A 644 -62.24 31.88 -30.38
C ARG A 644 -61.43 32.37 -31.58
N LYS A 645 -61.73 33.56 -32.11
CA LYS A 645 -61.00 34.19 -33.22
C LYS A 645 -59.97 35.18 -32.66
N GLY A 646 -58.69 34.90 -32.80
CA GLY A 646 -57.57 35.71 -32.30
C GLY A 646 -57.57 37.15 -32.83
N LYS A 647 -58.04 37.38 -34.06
CA LYS A 647 -58.22 38.73 -34.62
C LYS A 647 -59.20 39.59 -33.81
N LYS A 648 -60.20 38.99 -33.16
CA LYS A 648 -61.19 39.69 -32.32
C LYS A 648 -60.68 39.91 -30.87
N ARG A 649 -59.55 39.33 -30.49
CA ARG A 649 -58.93 39.57 -29.17
C ARG A 649 -58.26 40.95 -29.15
N PRO A 650 -58.25 41.67 -28.02
CA PRO A 650 -57.40 42.85 -27.87
C PRO A 650 -55.91 42.49 -27.93
N ASN A 651 -55.04 43.47 -28.14
CA ASN A 651 -53.59 43.28 -27.91
C ASN A 651 -53.23 43.49 -26.43
N MET A 652 -52.07 43.00 -25.98
CA MET A 652 -51.70 43.09 -24.56
C MET A 652 -51.51 44.54 -24.06
N ARG A 653 -51.22 45.49 -24.95
CA ARG A 653 -51.13 46.91 -24.60
C ARG A 653 -52.51 47.49 -24.28
N GLU A 654 -53.53 47.19 -25.08
CA GLU A 654 -54.93 47.54 -24.82
C GLU A 654 -55.41 46.92 -23.51
N VAL A 655 -55.14 45.62 -23.31
CA VAL A 655 -55.48 44.90 -22.07
C VAL A 655 -54.84 45.55 -20.84
N SER A 656 -53.56 45.90 -20.92
CA SER A 656 -52.83 46.59 -19.83
C SER A 656 -53.45 47.96 -19.50
N ILE A 657 -53.76 48.77 -20.51
CA ILE A 657 -54.39 50.09 -20.34
C ILE A 657 -55.80 49.95 -19.74
N GLU A 658 -56.58 48.97 -20.20
CA GLU A 658 -57.94 48.73 -19.72
C GLU A 658 -57.94 48.27 -18.25
N LEU A 659 -57.03 47.35 -17.87
CA LEU A 659 -56.88 46.93 -16.48
C LEU A 659 -56.40 48.07 -15.56
N GLU A 660 -55.47 48.92 -16.02
CA GLU A 660 -55.03 50.11 -15.28
C GLU A 660 -56.19 51.11 -15.08
N ARG A 661 -57.02 51.31 -16.10
CA ARG A 661 -58.23 52.14 -16.00
C ARG A 661 -59.22 51.55 -15.00
N ILE A 662 -59.47 50.24 -15.04
CA ILE A 662 -60.38 49.57 -14.10
C ILE A 662 -59.87 49.74 -12.67
N ARG A 663 -58.56 49.54 -12.44
CA ARG A 663 -57.93 49.72 -11.13
C ARG A 663 -58.00 51.15 -10.61
N SER A 664 -57.87 52.14 -11.51
CA SER A 664 -57.84 53.56 -11.16
C SER A 664 -59.23 54.21 -11.11
N SER A 665 -60.30 53.49 -11.50
CA SER A 665 -61.66 54.01 -11.46
C SER A 665 -62.06 54.34 -10.01
N PRO A 666 -62.47 55.59 -9.72
CA PRO A 666 -63.14 55.90 -8.46
C PRO A 666 -64.42 55.07 -8.34
N TYR A 667 -64.90 54.91 -7.12
CA TYR A 667 -66.08 54.11 -6.74
C TYR A 667 -67.40 54.56 -7.38
N ASP A 668 -67.41 55.57 -8.25
CA ASP A 668 -68.62 56.28 -8.69
C ASP A 668 -68.46 56.97 -10.06
N SER A 669 -68.15 56.20 -11.12
CA SER A 669 -68.24 56.73 -12.49
C SER A 669 -68.67 55.65 -13.46
N ASP A 670 -69.88 55.82 -14.00
CA ASP A 670 -70.46 55.01 -15.08
C ASP A 670 -69.45 54.82 -16.22
N ILE A 671 -68.96 53.59 -16.35
CA ILE A 671 -68.16 53.18 -17.50
C ILE A 671 -69.11 53.06 -18.69
N GLN A 672 -69.18 54.08 -19.55
CA GLN A 672 -69.77 53.92 -20.88
C GLN A 672 -68.91 52.96 -21.71
N ILE A 673 -69.46 51.77 -21.97
CA ILE A 673 -68.88 50.76 -22.84
C ILE A 673 -69.73 50.72 -24.10
N ASP A 674 -69.18 51.18 -25.22
CA ASP A 674 -69.77 50.99 -26.55
C ASP A 674 -69.92 49.48 -26.81
N GLY A 675 -71.17 49.05 -26.97
CA GLY A 675 -71.53 47.69 -27.33
C GLY A 675 -71.61 47.55 -28.85
N ASP A 676 -70.58 46.98 -29.46
CA ASP A 676 -70.74 46.37 -30.79
C ASP A 676 -71.33 44.96 -30.59
N ASN A 677 -72.63 44.88 -30.79
CA ASN A 677 -73.36 43.65 -31.04
C ASN A 677 -73.03 43.14 -32.45
N ASP A 678 -72.19 42.12 -32.53
CA ASP A 678 -72.16 41.22 -33.68
C ASP A 678 -72.60 39.82 -33.21
N GLU A 679 -73.90 39.58 -33.33
CA GLU A 679 -74.50 38.24 -33.36
C GLU A 679 -74.11 37.58 -34.69
N GLU A 680 -73.30 36.51 -34.71
CA GLU A 680 -73.30 35.56 -35.83
C GLU A 680 -72.94 34.13 -35.40
N GLU A 681 -73.57 33.20 -36.12
CA GLU A 681 -73.89 31.79 -35.86
C GLU A 681 -72.66 30.85 -35.76
N ASP A 682 -72.63 30.02 -34.71
CA ASP A 682 -71.81 28.81 -34.67
C ASP A 682 -72.55 27.70 -35.44
N GLN A 683 -72.21 27.44 -36.70
CA GLN A 683 -72.62 26.21 -37.38
C GLN A 683 -71.89 25.01 -36.74
N ALA A 684 -72.68 24.09 -36.17
CA ALA A 684 -72.20 22.80 -35.71
C ALA A 684 -71.76 21.96 -36.91
N MET A 685 -70.48 21.60 -36.96
CA MET A 685 -69.97 20.58 -37.87
C MET A 685 -70.05 19.23 -37.14
N GLU A 686 -70.98 18.37 -37.54
CA GLU A 686 -71.03 16.97 -37.11
C GLU A 686 -69.72 16.27 -37.48
N LEU A 687 -69.06 15.68 -36.49
CA LEU A 687 -67.96 14.75 -36.73
C LEU A 687 -68.58 13.42 -37.20
N ASN A 688 -68.44 13.12 -38.50
CA ASN A 688 -68.62 11.78 -39.02
C ASN A 688 -67.56 10.87 -38.38
N ILE A 689 -68.01 10.00 -37.47
CA ILE A 689 -67.23 8.87 -36.98
C ILE A 689 -67.40 7.76 -38.03
N ASP A 690 -66.48 7.71 -38.99
CA ASP A 690 -66.11 6.44 -39.60
C ASP A 690 -64.67 6.54 -40.13
N GLU A 691 -63.72 6.08 -39.33
CA GLU A 691 -62.64 5.19 -39.76
C GLU A 691 -61.70 4.94 -38.58
N THR A 692 -61.72 3.70 -38.12
CA THR A 692 -60.95 3.15 -37.01
C THR A 692 -59.44 3.22 -37.29
N TRP A 693 -58.71 4.07 -36.58
CA TRP A 693 -57.24 3.99 -36.48
C TRP A 693 -56.82 3.97 -35.02
N ASP A 694 -56.28 2.82 -34.63
CA ASP A 694 -55.78 2.49 -33.31
C ASP A 694 -54.46 3.25 -33.05
N VAL A 695 -54.46 4.16 -32.06
CA VAL A 695 -53.24 4.81 -31.56
C VAL A 695 -53.17 4.62 -30.06
N GLY A 696 -52.40 3.61 -29.65
CA GLY A 696 -52.06 3.34 -28.27
C GLY A 696 -51.33 4.52 -27.62
N MET A 697 -52.03 5.23 -26.75
CA MET A 697 -51.43 6.18 -25.81
C MET A 697 -50.72 5.39 -24.71
N THR A 698 -49.39 5.38 -24.71
CA THR A 698 -48.63 4.76 -23.61
C THR A 698 -48.07 5.85 -22.71
N ALA A 699 -48.68 6.02 -21.53
CA ALA A 699 -48.07 6.72 -20.40
C ALA A 699 -47.01 5.81 -19.77
N PRO A 700 -45.77 6.27 -19.46
CA PRO A 700 -44.87 5.45 -18.69
C PRO A 700 -45.04 5.74 -17.20
N ALA A 701 -45.62 4.77 -16.49
CA ALA A 701 -45.39 4.58 -15.06
C ALA A 701 -44.10 3.78 -14.82
N SER A 702 -43.62 3.92 -13.59
CA SER A 702 -42.34 3.56 -13.00
C SER A 702 -41.97 2.07 -12.91
N MET A 703 -40.64 1.83 -12.79
CA MET A 703 -39.92 0.89 -11.89
C MET A 703 -39.14 -0.31 -12.49
N PHE A 704 -37.84 -0.29 -12.17
CA PHE A 704 -36.92 -1.35 -11.73
C PHE A 704 -36.71 -2.69 -12.48
N ASN A 705 -35.41 -2.94 -12.68
CA ASN A 705 -34.62 -4.18 -12.61
C ASN A 705 -34.32 -5.03 -13.86
N ASN A 706 -33.02 -4.98 -14.18
CA ASN A 706 -32.05 -6.07 -14.35
C ASN A 706 -32.05 -6.99 -15.60
N HIS A 707 -30.82 -7.04 -16.13
CA HIS A 707 -30.17 -8.07 -16.94
C HIS A 707 -30.44 -8.13 -18.45
N ALA A 708 -29.32 -7.88 -19.16
CA ALA A 708 -28.77 -8.61 -20.31
C ALA A 708 -28.63 -7.76 -21.58
N SER A 709 -27.37 -7.51 -21.95
CA SER A 709 -26.94 -7.02 -23.26
C SER A 709 -27.34 -7.99 -24.37
N PRO A 710 -27.43 -7.50 -25.62
CA PRO A 710 -26.32 -7.81 -26.52
C PRO A 710 -25.84 -6.62 -27.37
N ARG A 711 -24.56 -6.72 -27.76
CA ARG A 711 -23.86 -5.86 -28.72
C ARG A 711 -24.53 -5.93 -30.09
N SER A 712 -24.61 -4.78 -30.77
CA SER A 712 -24.60 -4.71 -32.22
C SER A 712 -23.89 -3.42 -32.64
N ASP A 713 -22.76 -3.59 -33.31
CA ASP A 713 -21.97 -2.55 -33.94
C ASP A 713 -22.70 -2.07 -35.20
N VAL A 714 -23.14 -0.81 -35.22
CA VAL A 714 -23.45 -0.10 -36.47
C VAL A 714 -22.98 1.35 -36.34
N GLU A 715 -21.98 1.66 -37.13
CA GLU A 715 -21.37 2.98 -37.33
C GLU A 715 -22.27 3.80 -38.28
N PRO A 716 -22.69 5.04 -37.96
CA PRO A 716 -23.38 5.89 -38.93
C PRO A 716 -22.42 6.82 -39.66
N LEU A 717 -22.45 6.70 -40.99
CA LEU A 717 -21.86 7.61 -41.96
C LEU A 717 -22.45 9.03 -41.80
N VAL A 718 -21.58 10.01 -41.57
CA VAL A 718 -21.89 11.45 -41.60
C VAL A 718 -21.50 12.01 -42.97
N PRO A 719 -22.36 12.77 -43.68
CA PRO A 719 -21.89 13.72 -44.68
C PRO A 719 -21.69 15.09 -44.04
N LEU A 720 -20.47 15.63 -44.17
CA LEU A 720 -20.18 17.04 -43.92
C LEU A 720 -21.03 17.93 -44.83
N ARG A 721 -21.63 18.99 -44.27
CA ARG A 721 -21.96 20.20 -45.01
C ARG A 721 -21.21 21.39 -44.42
N THR A 722 -20.34 21.93 -45.26
CA THR A 722 -19.99 23.35 -45.37
C THR A 722 -21.28 24.17 -45.37
N TRP A 723 -21.42 25.33 -44.73
CA TRP A 723 -20.61 26.55 -44.70
C TRP A 723 -20.80 27.28 -43.37
#